data_AF-A0A496X5R4-F1
#
_entry.id   AF-A0A496X5R4-F1
#
_cell.length_a   1.000
_cell.length_b   1.000
_cell.length_c   1.000
_cell.angle_alpha   90.00
_cell.angle_beta   90.00
_cell.angle_gamma   90.00
#
_symmetry.space_group_name_H-M   'P 1'
#
loop_
_entity.id
_entity.type
_entity.pdbx_description
1 polymer ?
#
loop_
_entity_poly.entity_id
_entity_poly.type
_entity_poly.pdbx_seq_one_letter_code
_entity_poly.pdbx_strand_id
1 'polypeptide(L)'
;MALIAERYLPWIAYPGTILLAIICHQWLLSLRHPLLLSTYLPVFMGLASVAFLELALPNRAAWRPRSFDVKNDLLFMLFVQVALPRLLGFVAVIALVEPMRLAGLTASPWWPHQWNTLAQVALMLVVAEFMRYWLHRFAHTNPLLWRLHGVHHSVDKLYWLNVGRFHPLEKALQFLLDALPFILLGVANEVIALYFVFYSINGFFQHSNIKLRHGFLNYLISTAELHRWHHSRLSSEANTNYGNNLIIWDLVFGSWFLPRNRKVENLGLKNPDYPMSFIAQMGTPFVSDITNKNVPMLNTKQIFIKGLLKVFNWFSRFLYWWPLLSSLRTPDNIQLRVLRRIINNNRDTTFGQDNNFANIDSYDNYLARVPIQQYEDLKPYIDDQIQGKHSAITRQEPLLYAVTSGTTGTPKYLPVTSTAFHKYRREQRLIVYHQFRNCRAALTGRFLGIVSPATEGFFDTGIPYGSVSGLAYQTMPSLIRANYILPSEVFDIQDYELKYELILRLTLAERNLTYIATANPSSLLRLIDIFHQSPQTYIRDLADGRFHRTSELPIAIKRAVESLLIKDQQRAEELEELLQEHPDLSYAQLWPNLRMVTTWTGGSCGIAINTLKQQLPRQTLIYELGYIASEFRGTLPISTHSAAGVPTLNHHFFEFIEKSVWEDGQRETVTLGKLKDGAEYYIIVTTDSGLYRYFMNDIVRVNGFLRRTPLLEFAQKGKGVTSITGEKLYESQVRCAIEQAEAAYNFSCPFYLMLADEEHTRYLLLLEVFDEATQSASKLSKYIDNSLGELNIEYREKRNSGRLKRLEVLHLKQGSADAYKQHCLGKGMREGQFKVLPLMYKKDLDFTYQHWLLE
;
A
#
# COMPACT_ATOMS: atom_id res chain seq x y z
N MET A 1 24.02 66.44 18.78
CA MET A 1 22.77 65.74 18.40
C MET A 1 23.00 64.27 18.05
N ALA A 2 23.81 63.91 17.04
CA ALA A 2 24.00 62.51 16.59
C ALA A 2 24.56 61.55 17.67
N LEU A 3 25.57 61.95 18.44
CA LEU A 3 26.15 61.14 19.53
C LEU A 3 25.19 60.91 20.72
N ILE A 4 24.27 61.84 20.95
CA ILE A 4 23.24 61.72 21.99
C ILE A 4 22.15 60.73 21.50
N ALA A 5 21.74 60.84 20.24
CA ALA A 5 20.79 59.93 19.63
C ALA A 5 21.31 58.47 19.65
N GLU A 6 22.56 58.20 19.25
CA GLU A 6 23.12 56.84 19.30
C GLU A 6 23.20 56.25 20.72
N ARG A 7 23.34 57.09 21.76
CA ARG A 7 23.47 56.65 23.15
C ARG A 7 22.14 56.32 23.80
N TYR A 8 21.09 57.12 23.54
CA TYR A 8 19.80 57.01 24.24
C TYR A 8 18.70 56.35 23.40
N LEU A 9 18.72 56.51 22.07
CA LEU A 9 17.70 55.94 21.18
C LEU A 9 17.52 54.41 21.33
N PRO A 10 18.58 53.60 21.52
CA PRO A 10 18.44 52.16 21.79
C PRO A 10 17.56 51.80 22.98
N TRP A 11 17.44 52.69 23.98
CA TRP A 11 16.69 52.47 25.21
C TRP A 11 15.25 52.98 25.12
N ILE A 12 15.03 54.11 24.45
CA ILE A 12 13.74 54.80 24.45
C ILE A 12 12.87 54.48 23.22
N ALA A 13 13.46 53.99 22.12
CA ALA A 13 12.73 53.77 20.87
C ALA A 13 11.55 52.80 21.04
N TYR A 14 11.79 51.63 21.64
CA TYR A 14 10.74 50.64 21.89
C TYR A 14 9.60 51.18 22.79
N PRO A 15 9.85 51.59 24.06
CA PRO A 15 8.77 52.02 24.93
C PRO A 15 8.10 53.31 24.45
N GLY A 16 8.85 54.21 23.80
CA GLY A 16 8.32 55.44 23.21
C GLY A 16 7.35 55.17 22.07
N THR A 17 7.69 54.29 21.11
CA THR A 17 6.79 53.95 20.00
C THR A 17 5.54 53.23 20.48
N ILE A 18 5.65 52.30 21.44
CA ILE A 18 4.49 51.62 22.03
C ILE A 18 3.56 52.63 22.72
N LEU A 19 4.11 53.48 23.58
CA LEU A 19 3.33 54.47 24.31
C LEU A 19 2.62 55.45 23.37
N LEU A 20 3.32 55.97 22.36
CA LEU A 20 2.75 56.87 21.35
C LEU A 20 1.63 56.20 20.56
N ALA A 21 1.76 54.93 20.20
CA ALA A 21 0.71 54.20 19.49
C ALA A 21 -0.53 53.97 20.35
N ILE A 22 -0.35 53.63 21.63
CA ILE A 22 -1.46 53.48 22.59
C ILE A 22 -2.17 54.83 22.80
N ILE A 23 -1.42 55.92 22.98
CA ILE A 23 -1.98 57.27 23.12
C ILE A 23 -2.74 57.65 21.84
N CYS A 24 -2.16 57.41 20.66
CA CYS A 24 -2.81 57.70 19.38
C CYS A 24 -4.12 56.92 19.22
N HIS A 25 -4.13 55.62 19.56
CA HIS A 25 -5.34 54.80 19.55
C HIS A 25 -6.43 55.38 20.46
N GLN A 26 -6.09 55.68 21.71
CA GLN A 26 -7.05 56.25 22.67
C GLN A 26 -7.53 57.63 22.25
N TRP A 27 -6.65 58.46 21.71
CA TRP A 27 -6.98 59.79 21.21
C TRP A 27 -7.97 59.71 20.03
N LEU A 28 -7.72 58.84 19.05
CA LEU A 28 -8.64 58.64 17.91
C LEU A 28 -10.02 58.13 18.37
N LEU A 29 -10.07 57.24 19.36
CA LEU A 29 -11.32 56.80 19.97
C LEU A 29 -12.03 57.93 20.72
N SER A 30 -11.30 58.80 21.43
CA SER A 30 -11.87 59.97 22.12
C SER A 30 -12.51 60.96 21.15
N LEU A 31 -11.99 61.03 19.92
CA LEU A 31 -12.54 61.80 18.80
C LEU A 31 -13.68 61.08 18.06
N ARG A 32 -14.10 59.90 18.52
CA ARG A 32 -15.17 59.06 17.93
C ARG A 32 -14.89 58.59 16.50
N HIS A 33 -13.62 58.44 16.12
CA HIS A 33 -13.27 57.80 14.84
C HIS A 33 -13.60 56.29 14.84
N PRO A 34 -13.88 55.68 13.66
CA PRO A 34 -14.19 54.25 13.56
C PRO A 34 -13.09 53.36 14.16
N LEU A 35 -13.48 52.31 14.89
CA LEU A 35 -12.54 51.42 15.60
C LEU A 35 -11.44 50.86 14.68
N LEU A 36 -11.79 50.49 13.43
CA LEU A 36 -10.83 50.03 12.44
C LEU A 36 -9.73 51.08 12.16
N LEU A 37 -10.12 52.34 11.91
CA LEU A 37 -9.18 53.43 11.67
C LEU A 37 -8.32 53.68 12.91
N SER A 38 -8.95 53.77 14.09
CA SER A 38 -8.30 53.99 15.38
C SER A 38 -7.33 52.87 15.75
N THR A 39 -7.46 51.68 15.17
CA THR A 39 -6.58 50.53 15.41
C THR A 39 -5.44 50.48 14.39
N TYR A 40 -5.76 50.53 13.10
CA TYR A 40 -4.75 50.32 12.05
C TYR A 40 -3.84 51.52 11.85
N LEU A 41 -4.32 52.76 12.03
CA LEU A 41 -3.48 53.94 11.85
C LEU A 41 -2.28 53.97 12.85
N PRO A 42 -2.47 53.76 14.17
CA PRO A 42 -1.34 53.63 15.10
C PRO A 42 -0.40 52.47 14.75
N VAL A 43 -0.92 51.33 14.29
CA VAL A 43 -0.09 50.19 13.87
C VAL A 43 0.77 50.54 12.65
N PHE A 44 0.21 51.23 11.65
CA PHE A 44 0.98 51.70 10.49
C PHE A 44 2.03 52.73 10.86
N MET A 45 1.71 53.68 11.75
CA MET A 45 2.68 54.64 12.27
C MET A 45 3.80 53.95 13.06
N GLY A 46 3.47 52.95 13.88
CA GLY A 46 4.44 52.11 14.59
C GLY A 46 5.35 51.34 13.63
N LEU A 47 4.78 50.70 12.61
CA LEU A 47 5.52 50.01 11.55
C LEU A 47 6.47 50.96 10.82
N ALA A 48 5.98 52.14 10.40
CA ALA A 48 6.80 53.14 9.73
C ALA A 48 7.97 53.60 10.62
N SER A 49 7.71 53.75 11.92
CA SER A 49 8.74 54.07 12.92
C SER A 49 9.79 52.95 13.02
N VAL A 50 9.38 51.69 13.12
CA VAL A 50 10.29 50.53 13.18
C VAL A 50 11.12 50.43 11.90
N ALA A 51 10.49 50.55 10.72
CA ALA A 51 11.18 50.48 9.44
C ALA A 51 12.22 51.62 9.30
N PHE A 52 11.86 52.84 9.70
CA PHE A 52 12.79 53.97 9.72
C PHE A 52 13.95 53.74 10.70
N LEU A 53 13.67 53.30 11.92
CA LEU A 53 14.69 53.01 12.94
C LEU A 53 15.63 51.88 12.51
N GLU A 54 15.15 50.88 11.79
CA GLU A 54 15.97 49.78 11.28
C GLU A 54 16.95 50.26 10.19
N LEU A 55 16.51 51.19 9.34
CA LEU A 55 17.37 51.85 8.36
C LEU A 55 18.41 52.77 9.02
N ALA A 56 17.97 53.54 10.03
CA ALA A 56 18.80 54.53 10.71
C ALA A 56 19.79 53.92 11.71
N LEU A 57 19.42 52.84 12.39
CA LEU A 57 20.18 52.25 13.49
C LEU A 57 20.22 50.70 13.41
N PRO A 58 20.83 50.13 12.35
CA PRO A 58 20.90 48.69 12.17
C PRO A 58 21.81 48.04 13.21
N ASN A 59 21.37 46.91 13.78
CA ASN A 59 22.17 46.08 14.66
C ASN A 59 23.25 45.31 13.89
N ARG A 60 22.91 44.80 12.70
CA ARG A 60 23.85 44.14 11.78
C ARG A 60 23.63 44.62 10.34
N ALA A 61 24.65 45.21 9.73
CA ALA A 61 24.56 45.65 8.33
C ALA A 61 24.26 44.50 7.36
N ALA A 62 24.78 43.29 7.63
CA ALA A 62 24.58 42.10 6.80
C ALA A 62 23.14 41.55 6.80
N TRP A 63 22.29 41.98 7.75
CA TRP A 63 20.89 41.52 7.85
C TRP A 63 19.91 42.37 7.05
N ARG A 64 20.40 43.30 6.23
CA ARG A 64 19.53 44.02 5.29
C ARG A 64 18.86 43.03 4.32
N PRO A 65 17.53 43.10 4.16
CA PRO A 65 16.82 42.15 3.33
C PRO A 65 17.10 42.40 1.85
N ARG A 66 17.08 41.33 1.05
CA ARG A 66 17.12 41.41 -0.41
C ARG A 66 15.72 41.66 -0.96
N SER A 67 15.61 42.12 -2.20
CA SER A 67 14.31 42.28 -2.87
C SER A 67 13.49 40.98 -2.91
N PHE A 68 14.16 39.82 -3.02
CA PHE A 68 13.50 38.51 -2.93
C PHE A 68 12.93 38.23 -1.53
N ASP A 69 13.66 38.58 -0.46
CA ASP A 69 13.21 38.40 0.92
C ASP A 69 11.94 39.23 1.15
N VAL A 70 11.99 40.52 0.81
CA VAL A 70 10.87 41.46 0.96
C VAL A 70 9.62 41.01 0.19
N LYS A 71 9.77 40.57 -1.06
CA LYS A 71 8.64 40.07 -1.87
C LYS A 71 7.94 38.89 -1.22
N ASN A 72 8.70 37.91 -0.72
CA ASN A 72 8.11 36.72 -0.10
C ASN A 72 7.47 37.03 1.26
N ASP A 73 8.17 37.79 2.11
CA ASP A 73 7.65 38.15 3.43
C ASP A 73 6.41 39.06 3.34
N LEU A 74 6.31 39.90 2.30
CA LEU A 74 5.10 40.67 2.00
C LEU A 74 3.91 39.75 1.64
N LEU A 75 4.11 38.68 0.88
CA LEU A 75 3.06 37.70 0.59
C LEU A 75 2.58 37.01 1.88
N PHE A 76 3.50 36.61 2.76
CA PHE A 76 3.15 36.09 4.08
C PHE A 76 2.36 37.11 4.90
N MET A 77 2.79 38.37 4.90
CA MET A 77 2.09 39.45 5.60
C MET A 77 0.65 39.62 5.10
N LEU A 78 0.46 39.73 3.79
CA LEU A 78 -0.85 39.97 3.17
C LEU A 78 -1.79 38.77 3.33
N PHE A 79 -1.34 37.58 2.96
CA PHE A 79 -2.21 36.40 2.90
C PHE A 79 -2.34 35.69 4.25
N VAL A 80 -1.25 35.56 5.01
CA VAL A 80 -1.24 34.78 6.26
C VAL A 80 -1.51 35.66 7.48
N GLN A 81 -0.89 36.83 7.62
CA GLN A 81 -1.12 37.67 8.81
C GLN A 81 -2.36 38.54 8.72
N VAL A 82 -2.72 39.05 7.54
CA VAL A 82 -3.85 39.97 7.39
C VAL A 82 -5.13 39.27 6.92
N ALA A 83 -5.10 38.56 5.79
CA ALA A 83 -6.30 37.99 5.21
C ALA A 83 -6.85 36.78 6.00
N LEU A 84 -5.98 35.82 6.36
CA LEU A 84 -6.41 34.58 6.99
C LEU A 84 -7.09 34.77 8.37
N PRO A 85 -6.57 35.55 9.34
CA PRO A 85 -7.24 35.73 10.64
C PRO A 85 -8.60 36.42 10.52
N ARG A 86 -8.77 37.32 9.55
CA ARG A 86 -10.08 37.94 9.27
C ARG A 86 -11.08 36.92 8.74
N LEU A 87 -10.64 36.05 7.83
CA LEU A 87 -11.47 34.94 7.33
C LEU A 87 -11.85 33.98 8.47
N LEU A 88 -10.88 33.57 9.30
CA LEU A 88 -11.13 32.70 10.45
C LEU A 88 -12.08 33.35 11.47
N GLY A 89 -11.91 34.65 11.74
CA GLY A 89 -12.80 35.42 12.60
C GLY A 89 -14.22 35.48 12.05
N PHE A 90 -14.38 35.79 10.76
CA PHE A 90 -15.68 35.80 10.09
C PHE A 90 -16.36 34.42 10.16
N VAL A 91 -15.63 33.34 9.86
CA VAL A 91 -16.14 31.97 9.98
C VAL A 91 -16.52 31.63 11.41
N ALA A 92 -15.71 32.00 12.40
CA ALA A 92 -16.01 31.76 13.81
C ALA A 92 -17.28 32.48 14.26
N VAL A 93 -17.50 33.71 13.80
CA VAL A 93 -18.73 34.46 14.09
C VAL A 93 -19.96 33.72 13.56
N ILE A 94 -19.94 33.31 12.29
CA ILE A 94 -21.09 32.64 11.67
C ILE A 94 -21.31 31.23 12.22
N ALA A 95 -20.24 30.46 12.37
CA ALA A 95 -20.33 29.04 12.70
C ALA A 95 -20.46 28.75 14.20
N LEU A 96 -20.04 29.69 15.07
CA LEU A 96 -20.02 29.48 16.53
C LEU A 96 -20.76 30.60 17.27
N VAL A 97 -20.38 31.86 17.07
CA VAL A 97 -20.89 32.97 17.89
C VAL A 97 -22.39 33.22 17.65
N GLU A 98 -22.84 33.32 16.40
CA GLU A 98 -24.26 33.55 16.09
C GLU A 98 -25.16 32.39 16.54
N PRO A 99 -24.81 31.11 16.31
CA PRO A 99 -25.54 29.99 16.90
C PRO A 99 -25.61 30.04 18.43
N MET A 100 -24.50 30.36 19.11
CA MET A 100 -24.48 30.53 20.56
C MET A 100 -25.39 31.68 21.02
N ARG A 101 -25.41 32.79 20.27
CA ARG A 101 -26.31 33.92 20.54
C ARG A 101 -27.76 33.53 20.40
N LEU A 102 -28.12 32.86 19.31
CA LEU A 102 -29.47 32.34 19.07
C LEU A 102 -29.91 31.33 20.14
N ALA A 103 -28.96 30.58 20.70
CA ALA A 103 -29.20 29.65 21.80
C ALA A 103 -29.21 30.31 23.20
N GLY A 104 -29.03 31.63 23.29
CA GLY A 104 -29.03 32.37 24.56
C GLY A 104 -27.79 32.15 25.44
N LEU A 105 -26.67 31.71 24.85
CA LEU A 105 -25.43 31.37 25.57
C LEU A 105 -24.40 32.53 25.63
N THR A 106 -24.79 33.74 25.24
CA THR A 106 -23.85 34.86 25.00
C THR A 106 -23.77 35.84 26.17
N ALA A 107 -23.08 35.44 27.22
CA ALA A 107 -22.30 36.30 28.12
C ALA A 107 -21.63 35.37 29.15
N SER A 108 -20.30 35.18 29.04
CA SER A 108 -19.60 34.40 30.06
C SER A 108 -19.35 35.27 31.28
N PRO A 109 -19.76 34.86 32.49
CA PRO A 109 -19.43 35.61 33.72
C PRO A 109 -17.94 35.56 34.06
N TRP A 110 -17.13 34.86 33.26
CA TRP A 110 -15.71 34.62 33.53
C TRP A 110 -14.79 35.72 33.03
N TRP A 111 -15.29 36.73 32.30
CA TRP A 111 -14.50 37.89 31.88
C TRP A 111 -14.89 39.16 32.66
N PRO A 112 -13.92 39.93 33.19
CA PRO A 112 -14.22 41.10 34.03
C PRO A 112 -14.54 42.35 33.18
N HIS A 113 -15.72 42.38 32.56
CA HIS A 113 -16.17 43.49 31.71
C HIS A 113 -16.22 44.86 32.42
N GLN A 114 -16.36 44.85 33.74
CA GLN A 114 -16.41 46.04 34.59
C GLN A 114 -15.03 46.69 34.82
N TRP A 115 -13.93 46.01 34.49
CA TRP A 115 -12.59 46.60 34.59
C TRP A 115 -12.38 47.64 33.49
N ASN A 116 -11.49 48.60 33.72
CA ASN A 116 -11.09 49.52 32.66
C ASN A 116 -10.39 48.76 31.52
N THR A 117 -10.39 49.34 30.31
CA THR A 117 -9.85 48.71 29.10
C THR A 117 -8.39 48.26 29.26
N LEU A 118 -7.55 49.07 29.93
CA LEU A 118 -6.13 48.73 30.12
C LEU A 118 -5.93 47.51 31.02
N ALA A 119 -6.71 47.40 32.10
CA ALA A 119 -6.68 46.24 33.00
C ALA A 119 -7.19 44.97 32.29
N GLN A 120 -8.22 45.09 31.45
CA GLN A 120 -8.68 43.97 30.62
C GLN A 120 -7.62 43.54 29.60
N VAL A 121 -6.94 44.49 28.94
CA VAL A 121 -5.83 44.19 28.03
C VAL A 121 -4.66 43.53 28.76
N ALA A 122 -4.32 43.98 29.97
CA ALA A 122 -3.27 43.36 30.77
C ALA A 122 -3.60 41.90 31.13
N LEU A 123 -4.85 41.63 31.53
CA LEU A 123 -5.32 40.27 31.76
C LEU A 123 -5.26 39.42 30.48
N MET A 124 -5.73 39.97 29.36
CA MET A 124 -5.69 39.31 28.05
C MET A 124 -4.24 38.99 27.64
N LEU A 125 -3.29 39.92 27.84
CA LEU A 125 -1.87 39.70 27.57
C LEU A 125 -1.33 38.51 28.36
N VAL A 126 -1.61 38.42 29.65
CA VAL A 126 -1.11 37.31 30.50
C VAL A 126 -1.71 35.97 30.08
N VAL A 127 -3.03 35.92 29.88
CA VAL A 127 -3.77 34.68 29.56
C VAL A 127 -3.48 34.20 28.13
N ALA A 128 -3.54 35.10 27.15
CA ALA A 128 -3.22 34.77 25.75
C ALA A 128 -1.76 34.34 25.63
N GLU A 129 -0.84 35.00 26.33
CA GLU A 129 0.57 34.62 26.33
C GLU A 129 0.76 33.22 26.91
N PHE A 130 0.06 32.84 27.98
CA PHE A 130 0.19 31.49 28.55
C PHE A 130 -0.14 30.41 27.51
N MET A 131 -1.24 30.58 26.77
CA MET A 131 -1.64 29.64 25.71
C MET A 131 -0.66 29.66 24.55
N ARG A 132 -0.18 30.85 24.17
CA ARG A 132 0.78 31.03 23.09
C ARG A 132 2.14 30.41 23.42
N TYR A 133 2.63 30.60 24.64
CA TYR A 133 3.86 30.01 25.16
C TYR A 133 3.87 28.50 25.00
N TRP A 134 2.79 27.81 25.43
CA TRP A 134 2.71 26.36 25.32
C TRP A 134 2.62 25.88 23.88
N LEU A 135 1.81 26.53 23.04
CA LEU A 135 1.76 26.19 21.61
C LEU A 135 3.14 26.35 20.96
N HIS A 136 3.84 27.42 21.28
CA HIS A 136 5.16 27.71 20.74
C HIS A 136 6.21 26.69 21.23
N ARG A 137 6.24 26.40 22.53
CA ARG A 137 7.12 25.38 23.10
C ARG A 137 6.85 24.00 22.49
N PHE A 138 5.58 23.61 22.33
CA PHE A 138 5.23 22.36 21.65
C PHE A 138 5.63 22.36 20.18
N ALA A 139 5.62 23.51 19.51
CA ALA A 139 6.12 23.63 18.14
C ALA A 139 7.62 23.32 18.04
N HIS A 140 8.40 23.55 19.08
CA HIS A 140 9.82 23.19 19.13
C HIS A 140 10.08 21.74 19.55
N THR A 141 9.19 21.12 20.34
CA THR A 141 9.39 19.76 20.85
C THR A 141 8.68 18.67 20.04
N ASN A 142 7.60 19.01 19.31
CA ASN A 142 6.82 18.06 18.52
C ASN A 142 7.25 18.08 17.04
N PRO A 143 7.68 16.96 16.43
CA PRO A 143 8.15 16.93 15.05
C PRO A 143 7.13 17.38 13.99
N LEU A 144 5.82 17.26 14.25
CA LEU A 144 4.78 17.69 13.31
C LEU A 144 4.58 19.20 13.36
N LEU A 145 4.46 19.76 14.57
CA LEU A 145 4.32 21.20 14.76
C LEU A 145 5.60 21.94 14.35
N TRP A 146 6.77 21.35 14.61
CA TRP A 146 8.06 21.86 14.15
C TRP A 146 8.14 22.02 12.63
N ARG A 147 7.47 21.17 11.86
CA ARG A 147 7.47 21.29 10.39
C ARG A 147 6.67 22.48 9.90
N LEU A 148 5.64 22.88 10.63
CA LEU A 148 4.90 24.10 10.36
C LEU A 148 5.72 25.32 10.81
N HIS A 149 6.21 25.27 12.05
CA HIS A 149 6.95 26.33 12.70
C HIS A 149 8.36 26.54 12.14
N GLY A 150 8.92 25.53 11.49
CA GLY A 150 10.17 25.63 10.73
C GLY A 150 10.09 26.64 9.59
N VAL A 151 8.88 26.94 9.07
CA VAL A 151 8.69 28.05 8.11
C VAL A 151 9.08 29.38 8.75
N HIS A 152 8.71 29.60 10.02
CA HIS A 152 9.09 30.79 10.79
C HIS A 152 10.59 30.81 11.07
N HIS A 153 11.15 29.68 11.50
CA HIS A 153 12.59 29.52 11.71
C HIS A 153 13.43 29.41 10.42
N SER A 154 12.84 29.51 9.22
CA SER A 154 13.61 29.36 7.96
C SER A 154 14.50 30.56 7.63
N VAL A 155 14.30 31.68 8.32
CA VAL A 155 15.00 32.94 8.03
C VAL A 155 16.46 32.91 8.49
N ASP A 156 17.37 33.26 7.58
CA ASP A 156 18.82 33.41 7.83
C ASP A 156 19.21 34.79 8.38
N LYS A 157 18.24 35.72 8.40
CA LYS A 157 18.36 37.09 8.92
C LYS A 157 17.03 37.53 9.54
N LEU A 158 17.08 38.37 10.56
CA LEU A 158 15.89 38.96 11.18
C LEU A 158 15.75 40.43 10.79
N TYR A 159 14.56 40.81 10.36
CA TYR A 159 14.16 42.18 10.06
C TYR A 159 12.64 42.31 10.20
N TRP A 160 12.12 43.53 10.41
CA TRP A 160 10.75 43.73 10.89
C TRP A 160 9.63 43.02 10.09
N LEU A 161 9.78 42.86 8.76
CA LEU A 161 8.72 42.31 7.90
C LEU A 161 8.56 40.79 8.05
N ASN A 162 9.64 40.07 8.39
CA ASN A 162 9.60 38.61 8.46
C ASN A 162 8.90 38.05 9.73
N VAL A 163 8.44 38.93 10.62
CA VAL A 163 7.45 38.60 11.67
C VAL A 163 6.19 37.94 11.08
N GLY A 164 5.90 38.19 9.81
CA GLY A 164 4.74 37.61 9.13
C GLY A 164 4.89 36.15 8.69
N ARG A 165 6.10 35.61 8.70
CA ARG A 165 6.42 34.33 8.09
C ARG A 165 5.96 33.16 8.95
N PHE A 166 4.69 32.76 8.78
CA PHE A 166 4.11 31.57 9.39
C PHE A 166 3.40 30.72 8.35
N HIS A 167 3.32 29.41 8.57
CA HIS A 167 2.48 28.56 7.74
C HIS A 167 0.98 28.82 8.06
N PRO A 168 0.05 28.81 7.08
CA PRO A 168 -1.38 29.04 7.31
C PRO A 168 -1.99 28.16 8.40
N LEU A 169 -1.65 26.87 8.41
CA LEU A 169 -2.11 25.94 9.45
C LEU A 169 -1.57 26.30 10.84
N GLU A 170 -0.33 26.78 10.93
CA GLU A 170 0.18 27.28 12.20
C GLU A 170 -0.62 28.50 12.62
N LYS A 171 -0.79 29.50 11.73
CA LYS A 171 -1.55 30.71 12.04
C LYS A 171 -2.98 30.42 12.50
N ALA A 172 -3.64 29.42 11.91
CA ALA A 172 -4.94 28.95 12.35
C ALA A 172 -4.89 28.38 13.78
N LEU A 173 -3.87 27.57 14.12
CA LEU A 173 -3.67 27.11 15.50
C LEU A 173 -3.43 28.27 16.48
N GLN A 174 -2.69 29.30 16.07
CA GLN A 174 -2.49 30.51 16.89
C GLN A 174 -3.84 31.19 17.13
N PHE A 175 -4.64 31.42 16.09
CA PHE A 175 -5.97 32.04 16.19
C PHE A 175 -6.91 31.28 17.13
N LEU A 176 -6.90 29.94 17.06
CA LEU A 176 -7.73 29.08 17.92
C LEU A 176 -7.40 29.24 19.41
N LEU A 177 -6.17 29.62 19.75
CA LEU A 177 -5.71 29.75 21.14
C LEU A 177 -5.56 31.19 21.62
N ASP A 178 -5.28 32.15 20.72
CA ASP A 178 -4.98 33.54 21.08
C ASP A 178 -6.16 34.51 20.92
N ALA A 179 -7.11 34.21 20.03
CA ALA A 179 -8.19 35.13 19.66
C ALA A 179 -9.57 34.50 19.88
N LEU A 180 -9.79 33.27 19.39
CA LEU A 180 -11.09 32.61 19.47
C LEU A 180 -11.63 32.51 20.91
N PRO A 181 -10.85 32.14 21.95
CA PRO A 181 -11.38 32.06 23.30
C PRO A 181 -11.93 33.40 23.80
N PHE A 182 -11.27 34.51 23.49
CA PHE A 182 -11.71 35.85 23.90
C PHE A 182 -12.92 36.33 23.10
N ILE A 183 -13.03 35.97 21.82
CA ILE A 183 -14.23 36.19 21.02
C ILE A 183 -15.43 35.44 21.63
N LEU A 184 -15.23 34.17 22.01
CA LEU A 184 -16.28 33.36 22.63
C LEU A 184 -16.66 33.84 24.04
N LEU A 185 -15.71 34.38 24.80
CA LEU A 185 -15.96 35.04 26.10
C LEU A 185 -16.68 36.39 25.95
N GLY A 186 -16.85 36.91 24.74
CA GLY A 186 -17.52 38.18 24.48
C GLY A 186 -16.69 39.40 24.87
N VAL A 187 -15.36 39.30 24.88
CA VAL A 187 -14.46 40.42 25.18
C VAL A 187 -14.74 41.58 24.23
N ALA A 188 -14.79 42.80 24.77
CA ALA A 188 -15.13 44.00 24.01
C ALA A 188 -14.15 44.23 22.84
N ASN A 189 -14.67 44.68 21.70
CA ASN A 189 -13.89 44.88 20.48
C ASN A 189 -12.75 45.90 20.69
N GLU A 190 -12.95 46.88 21.57
CA GLU A 190 -11.96 47.90 21.94
C GLU A 190 -10.77 47.29 22.71
N VAL A 191 -11.02 46.29 23.55
CA VAL A 191 -9.96 45.56 24.29
C VAL A 191 -9.14 44.74 23.31
N ILE A 192 -9.80 44.00 22.42
CA ILE A 192 -9.14 43.19 21.37
C ILE A 192 -8.34 44.09 20.43
N ALA A 193 -8.88 45.25 20.05
CA ALA A 193 -8.21 46.24 19.21
C ALA A 193 -6.95 46.80 19.87
N LEU A 194 -7.01 47.21 21.13
CA LEU A 194 -5.85 47.75 21.85
C LEU A 194 -4.79 46.66 22.10
N TYR A 195 -5.21 45.43 22.43
CA TYR A 195 -4.32 44.27 22.46
C TYR A 195 -3.61 44.08 21.11
N PHE A 196 -4.33 44.16 20.00
CA PHE A 196 -3.77 44.04 18.66
C PHE A 196 -2.76 45.14 18.34
N VAL A 197 -3.01 46.41 18.72
CA VAL A 197 -2.05 47.51 18.56
C VAL A 197 -0.72 47.17 19.24
N PHE A 198 -0.78 46.74 20.50
CA PHE A 198 0.42 46.34 21.25
C PHE A 198 1.11 45.12 20.62
N TYR A 199 0.36 44.04 20.35
CA TYR A 199 0.85 42.79 19.76
C TYR A 199 1.57 43.04 18.43
N SER A 200 0.98 43.83 17.52
CA SER A 200 1.56 44.09 16.20
C SER A 200 2.87 44.86 16.30
N ILE A 201 2.89 45.95 17.07
CA ILE A 201 4.08 46.80 17.17
C ILE A 201 5.20 46.06 17.92
N ASN A 202 4.85 45.32 18.99
CA ASN A 202 5.81 44.48 19.69
C ASN A 202 6.44 43.45 18.75
N GLY A 203 5.64 42.74 17.95
CA GLY A 203 6.14 41.77 16.98
C GLY A 203 7.09 42.38 15.93
N PHE A 204 6.76 43.57 15.40
CA PHE A 204 7.67 44.27 14.48
C PHE A 204 9.02 44.59 15.13
N PHE A 205 9.02 45.06 16.38
CA PHE A 205 10.26 45.28 17.12
C PHE A 205 11.01 43.99 17.41
N GLN A 206 10.31 42.93 17.81
CA GLN A 206 10.88 41.63 18.17
C GLN A 206 11.69 40.99 17.03
N HIS A 207 11.23 41.12 15.79
CA HIS A 207 11.97 40.67 14.60
C HIS A 207 12.95 41.71 14.04
N SER A 208 12.92 42.95 14.53
CA SER A 208 13.69 44.03 13.91
C SER A 208 15.21 43.84 14.03
N ASN A 209 15.90 44.29 12.99
CA ASN A 209 17.34 44.47 12.97
C ASN A 209 17.76 45.81 13.61
N ILE A 210 17.02 46.33 14.60
CA ILE A 210 17.37 47.59 15.29
C ILE A 210 18.35 47.30 16.43
N LYS A 211 19.36 48.17 16.59
CA LYS A 211 20.26 48.14 17.76
C LYS A 211 19.54 48.68 19.00
N LEU A 212 18.79 47.81 19.67
CA LEU A 212 18.04 48.11 20.90
C LEU A 212 18.79 47.62 22.14
N ARG A 213 18.52 48.26 23.28
CA ARG A 213 18.98 47.87 24.61
C ARG A 213 17.79 47.89 25.56
N HIS A 214 17.15 46.75 25.75
CA HIS A 214 15.91 46.65 26.52
C HIS A 214 16.16 46.58 28.03
N GLY A 215 17.35 46.15 28.45
CA GLY A 215 17.74 46.11 29.86
C GLY A 215 16.76 45.30 30.70
N PHE A 216 16.12 45.95 31.68
CA PHE A 216 15.13 45.32 32.54
C PHE A 216 13.88 44.81 31.79
N LEU A 217 13.53 45.40 30.65
CA LEU A 217 12.38 44.94 29.87
C LEU A 217 12.56 43.51 29.34
N ASN A 218 13.79 42.99 29.27
CA ASN A 218 14.08 41.57 28.94
C ASN A 218 13.56 40.57 29.99
N TYR A 219 13.01 41.03 31.11
CA TYR A 219 12.34 40.19 32.12
C TYR A 219 10.81 40.33 32.11
N LEU A 220 10.26 41.24 31.30
CA LEU A 220 8.82 41.50 31.22
C LEU A 220 8.27 41.20 29.83
N ILE A 221 8.94 41.72 28.81
CA ILE A 221 8.51 41.68 27.41
C ILE A 221 9.41 40.73 26.63
N SER A 222 8.85 40.07 25.62
CA SER A 222 9.64 39.35 24.62
C SER A 222 10.24 40.32 23.62
N THR A 223 11.54 40.53 23.71
CA THR A 223 12.26 41.58 22.99
C THR A 223 13.06 41.04 21.80
N ALA A 224 13.55 41.96 20.96
CA ALA A 224 14.47 41.62 19.88
C ALA A 224 15.78 40.99 20.36
N GLU A 225 16.24 41.30 21.58
CA GLU A 225 17.48 40.72 22.11
C GLU A 225 17.31 39.24 22.44
N LEU A 226 16.15 38.86 23.00
CA LEU A 226 15.80 37.49 23.34
C LEU A 226 15.44 36.66 22.11
N HIS A 227 14.65 37.24 21.21
CA HIS A 227 14.10 36.52 20.06
C HIS A 227 15.15 36.17 19.01
N ARG A 228 16.25 36.93 18.93
CA ARG A 228 17.41 36.54 18.12
C ARG A 228 18.00 35.19 18.57
N TRP A 229 18.06 34.93 19.87
CA TRP A 229 18.54 33.63 20.40
C TRP A 229 17.57 32.50 20.08
N HIS A 230 16.28 32.79 20.17
CA HIS A 230 15.23 31.87 19.77
C HIS A 230 15.37 31.42 18.30
N HIS A 231 15.76 32.32 17.39
CA HIS A 231 16.01 31.98 15.99
C HIS A 231 17.40 31.38 15.69
N SER A 232 18.21 31.08 16.71
CA SER A 232 19.53 30.45 16.50
C SER A 232 19.39 29.15 15.72
N ARG A 233 20.34 28.87 14.83
CA ARG A 233 20.39 27.57 14.14
C ARG A 233 20.65 26.40 15.10
N LEU A 234 21.26 26.69 16.25
CA LEU A 234 21.55 25.70 17.29
C LEU A 234 20.30 25.45 18.13
N SER A 235 19.78 24.22 18.08
CA SER A 235 18.59 23.84 18.86
C SER A 235 18.77 24.03 20.38
N SER A 236 20.00 23.93 20.89
CA SER A 236 20.31 24.20 22.31
C SER A 236 20.10 25.66 22.72
N GLU A 237 20.10 26.58 21.74
CA GLU A 237 19.85 28.00 21.95
C GLU A 237 18.43 28.38 21.52
N ALA A 238 17.95 27.86 20.39
CA ALA A 238 16.62 28.16 19.86
C ALA A 238 15.46 27.67 20.73
N ASN A 239 15.68 26.59 21.49
CA ASN A 239 14.68 26.05 22.42
C ASN A 239 14.59 26.89 23.72
N THR A 240 14.55 28.20 23.59
CA THR A 240 14.49 29.19 24.68
C THR A 240 13.67 30.41 24.23
N ASN A 241 13.21 31.24 25.16
CA ASN A 241 12.50 32.50 24.90
C ASN A 241 11.25 32.35 24.01
N TYR A 242 10.34 31.45 24.38
CA TYR A 242 9.11 31.14 23.64
C TYR A 242 8.02 32.22 23.72
N GLY A 243 8.12 33.16 24.66
CA GLY A 243 7.18 34.25 24.80
C GLY A 243 7.06 35.09 23.52
N ASN A 244 5.84 35.42 23.13
CA ASN A 244 5.50 36.23 21.96
C ASN A 244 5.44 37.72 22.30
N ASN A 245 4.69 38.08 23.35
CA ASN A 245 4.58 39.44 23.88
C ASN A 245 5.26 39.57 25.25
N LEU A 246 4.95 38.67 26.17
CA LEU A 246 5.54 38.65 27.52
C LEU A 246 6.51 37.49 27.66
N ILE A 247 7.59 37.71 28.41
CA ILE A 247 8.61 36.67 28.67
C ILE A 247 8.43 35.96 30.02
N ILE A 248 7.42 36.37 30.78
CA ILE A 248 7.18 35.91 32.16
C ILE A 248 7.06 34.38 32.26
N TRP A 249 6.46 33.72 31.27
CA TRP A 249 6.30 32.27 31.28
C TRP A 249 7.60 31.53 31.00
N ASP A 250 8.51 32.12 30.23
CA ASP A 250 9.87 31.58 30.08
C ASP A 250 10.66 31.64 31.39
N LEU A 251 10.45 32.67 32.20
CA LEU A 251 11.05 32.74 33.54
C LEU A 251 10.45 31.69 34.48
N VAL A 252 9.11 31.57 34.51
CA VAL A 252 8.40 30.60 35.35
C VAL A 252 8.76 29.16 35.00
N PHE A 253 8.86 28.84 33.71
CA PHE A 253 9.10 27.47 33.24
C PHE A 253 10.56 27.20 32.85
N GLY A 254 11.48 28.11 33.16
CA GLY A 254 12.92 27.91 33.02
C GLY A 254 13.43 27.83 31.57
N SER A 255 12.76 28.49 30.62
CA SER A 255 13.19 28.58 29.21
C SER A 255 13.75 29.95 28.83
N TRP A 256 13.95 30.87 29.79
CA TRP A 256 14.57 32.17 29.54
C TRP A 256 16.08 32.06 29.29
N PHE A 257 16.60 32.75 28.28
CA PHE A 257 18.01 32.70 27.90
C PHE A 257 18.53 34.01 27.29
N LEU A 258 19.50 34.64 27.95
CA LEU A 258 20.21 35.83 27.45
C LEU A 258 21.66 35.86 27.94
N PRO A 259 22.62 35.25 27.21
CA PRO A 259 24.02 35.26 27.63
C PRO A 259 24.65 36.65 27.46
N ARG A 260 25.43 37.09 28.47
CA ARG A 260 26.03 38.45 28.50
C ARG A 260 27.22 38.65 27.55
N ASN A 261 28.01 37.60 27.30
CA ASN A 261 29.30 37.69 26.61
C ASN A 261 29.31 37.07 25.21
N ARG A 262 28.13 36.76 24.64
CA ARG A 262 28.01 36.13 23.32
C ARG A 262 26.97 36.84 22.48
N LYS A 263 27.05 36.68 21.17
CA LYS A 263 26.05 37.10 20.20
C LYS A 263 25.66 35.88 19.37
N VAL A 264 24.42 35.84 18.91
CA VAL A 264 23.93 34.76 18.03
C VAL A 264 24.77 34.73 16.76
N GLU A 265 25.35 33.59 16.40
CA GLU A 265 26.19 33.49 15.21
C GLU A 265 25.32 33.34 13.96
N ASN A 266 24.67 32.18 13.83
CA ASN A 266 23.89 31.79 12.66
C ASN A 266 22.41 31.65 13.00
N LEU A 267 21.55 32.15 12.11
CA LEU A 267 20.10 31.96 12.18
C LEU A 267 19.63 30.92 11.17
N GLY A 268 18.40 30.48 11.31
CA GLY A 268 17.72 29.65 10.32
C GLY A 268 17.65 28.19 10.71
N LEU A 269 17.22 27.36 9.76
CA LEU A 269 17.17 25.91 9.93
C LEU A 269 18.55 25.26 9.77
N LYS A 270 18.65 23.98 10.17
CA LYS A 270 19.85 23.17 9.95
C LYS A 270 20.08 22.88 8.46
N ASN A 271 19.00 22.76 7.69
CA ASN A 271 19.09 22.67 6.24
C ASN A 271 19.39 24.05 5.61
N PRO A 272 20.57 24.27 5.00
CA PRO A 272 20.91 25.55 4.36
C PRO A 272 20.14 25.80 3.06
N ASP A 273 19.70 24.76 2.35
CA ASP A 273 18.98 24.87 1.07
C ASP A 273 17.47 24.71 1.23
N TYR A 274 16.95 25.05 2.40
CA TYR A 274 15.51 25.03 2.67
C TYR A 274 14.77 25.94 1.67
N PRO A 275 13.67 25.49 1.04
CA PRO A 275 12.95 26.32 0.08
C PRO A 275 12.44 27.63 0.71
N MET A 276 12.78 28.78 0.09
CA MET A 276 12.48 30.11 0.66
C MET A 276 11.31 30.84 0.01
N SER A 277 10.80 30.36 -1.12
CA SER A 277 9.66 30.99 -1.80
C SER A 277 8.35 30.71 -1.08
N PHE A 278 7.42 31.67 -1.11
CA PHE A 278 6.09 31.55 -0.50
C PHE A 278 5.38 30.25 -0.92
N ILE A 279 5.32 29.98 -2.23
CA ILE A 279 4.64 28.80 -2.78
C ILE A 279 5.30 27.50 -2.31
N ALA A 280 6.64 27.42 -2.35
CA ALA A 280 7.34 26.22 -1.92
C ALA A 280 7.12 25.95 -0.43
N GLN A 281 7.13 27.00 0.41
CA GLN A 281 6.94 26.88 1.85
C GLN A 281 5.54 26.41 2.25
N MET A 282 4.53 26.51 1.38
CA MET A 282 3.23 25.85 1.61
C MET A 282 3.33 24.31 1.56
N GLY A 283 4.26 23.77 0.77
CA GLY A 283 4.48 22.33 0.61
C GLY A 283 5.48 21.74 1.61
N THR A 284 6.42 22.56 2.10
CA THR A 284 7.52 22.10 2.96
C THR A 284 7.07 21.33 4.22
N PRO A 285 6.00 21.69 4.94
CA PRO A 285 5.61 20.95 6.14
C PRO A 285 5.13 19.53 5.85
N PHE A 286 4.88 19.17 4.58
CA PHE A 286 4.43 17.85 4.15
C PHE A 286 5.58 16.94 3.66
N VAL A 287 6.80 17.47 3.55
CA VAL A 287 8.03 16.70 3.28
C VAL A 287 8.75 16.38 4.61
N SER A 288 9.05 15.10 4.88
CA SER A 288 9.72 14.69 6.12
C SER A 288 11.19 15.08 6.09
N ASP A 289 11.75 15.49 7.23
CA ASP A 289 13.16 15.84 7.43
C ASP A 289 13.72 17.00 6.60
N ILE A 290 12.88 17.70 5.84
CA ILE A 290 13.30 18.84 4.99
C ILE A 290 13.92 20.00 5.79
N THR A 291 13.60 20.13 7.08
CA THR A 291 14.20 21.13 7.97
C THR A 291 15.65 20.80 8.38
N ASN A 292 16.06 19.54 8.21
CA ASN A 292 17.39 19.04 8.60
C ASN A 292 18.26 18.63 7.40
N LYS A 293 17.65 18.20 6.29
CA LYS A 293 18.35 17.64 5.11
C LYS A 293 17.69 18.09 3.81
N ASN A 294 18.47 18.07 2.72
CA ASN A 294 17.96 18.25 1.37
C ASN A 294 17.20 17.01 0.92
N VAL A 295 15.89 17.19 0.71
CA VAL A 295 14.96 16.15 0.26
C VAL A 295 14.16 16.72 -0.93
N PRO A 296 13.92 15.94 -2.00
CA PRO A 296 13.11 16.41 -3.13
C PRO A 296 11.72 16.84 -2.68
N MET A 297 11.23 17.96 -3.21
CA MET A 297 9.87 18.43 -2.97
C MET A 297 8.87 17.44 -3.58
N LEU A 298 7.83 17.13 -2.81
CA LEU A 298 6.72 16.30 -3.30
C LEU A 298 5.83 17.14 -4.21
N ASN A 299 5.42 16.59 -5.35
CA ASN A 299 4.39 17.23 -6.15
C ASN A 299 3.01 17.10 -5.47
N THR A 300 2.04 17.91 -5.90
CA THR A 300 0.68 17.96 -5.33
C THR A 300 -0.01 16.59 -5.32
N LYS A 301 0.17 15.80 -6.41
CA LYS A 301 -0.34 14.43 -6.53
C LYS A 301 0.26 13.51 -5.46
N GLN A 302 1.56 13.56 -5.22
CA GLN A 302 2.26 12.75 -4.22
C GLN A 302 1.85 13.12 -2.79
N ILE A 303 1.65 14.41 -2.50
CA ILE A 303 1.16 14.86 -1.19
C ILE A 303 -0.25 14.32 -0.94
N PHE A 304 -1.14 14.46 -1.94
CA PHE A 304 -2.50 13.94 -1.87
C PHE A 304 -2.53 12.42 -1.66
N ILE A 305 -1.77 11.66 -2.46
CA ILE A 305 -1.67 10.20 -2.33
C ILE A 305 -1.14 9.82 -0.94
N LYS A 306 -0.09 10.47 -0.43
CA LYS A 306 0.42 10.20 0.92
C LYS A 306 -0.62 10.49 2.01
N GLY A 307 -1.40 11.55 1.85
CA GLY A 307 -2.53 11.86 2.73
C GLY A 307 -3.59 10.76 2.72
N LEU A 308 -4.02 10.36 1.52
CA LEU A 308 -5.01 9.31 1.32
C LEU A 308 -4.54 7.95 1.87
N LEU A 309 -3.27 7.59 1.64
CA LEU A 309 -2.66 6.37 2.19
C LEU A 309 -2.58 6.40 3.72
N LYS A 310 -2.32 7.55 4.34
CA LYS A 310 -2.36 7.68 5.82
C LYS A 310 -3.76 7.45 6.36
N VAL A 311 -4.78 8.04 5.73
CA VAL A 311 -6.19 7.85 6.08
C VAL A 311 -6.58 6.38 5.89
N PHE A 312 -6.29 5.79 4.73
CA PHE A 312 -6.50 4.38 4.44
C PHE A 312 -5.84 3.46 5.48
N ASN A 313 -4.59 3.74 5.87
CA ASN A 313 -3.86 2.98 6.87
C ASN A 313 -4.50 3.10 8.25
N TRP A 314 -4.95 4.28 8.64
CA TRP A 314 -5.65 4.49 9.91
C TRP A 314 -6.97 3.69 9.92
N PHE A 315 -7.83 3.85 8.92
CA PHE A 315 -9.08 3.09 8.82
C PHE A 315 -8.86 1.58 8.76
N SER A 316 -7.90 1.12 7.96
CA SER A 316 -7.64 -0.31 7.78
C SER A 316 -7.13 -0.98 9.05
N ARG A 317 -6.38 -0.24 9.87
CA ARG A 317 -5.94 -0.70 11.19
C ARG A 317 -7.16 -1.02 12.07
N PHE A 318 -8.12 -0.11 12.17
CA PHE A 318 -9.27 -0.28 13.07
C PHE A 318 -10.34 -1.22 12.52
N LEU A 319 -10.69 -1.10 11.23
CA LEU A 319 -11.81 -1.84 10.63
C LEU A 319 -11.46 -3.28 10.25
N TYR A 320 -10.20 -3.58 9.95
CA TYR A 320 -9.81 -4.89 9.43
C TYR A 320 -8.75 -5.57 10.29
N TRP A 321 -7.64 -4.89 10.59
CA TRP A 321 -6.48 -5.54 11.23
C TRP A 321 -6.75 -5.93 12.69
N TRP A 322 -7.33 -5.04 13.49
CA TRP A 322 -7.67 -5.33 14.88
C TRP A 322 -8.72 -6.45 15.02
N PRO A 323 -9.83 -6.45 14.26
CA PRO A 323 -10.77 -7.56 14.23
C PRO A 323 -10.11 -8.89 13.85
N LEU A 324 -9.24 -8.91 12.83
CA LEU A 324 -8.49 -10.11 12.45
C LEU A 324 -7.69 -10.64 13.66
N LEU A 325 -6.87 -9.79 14.29
CA LEU A 325 -6.07 -10.18 15.45
C LEU A 325 -6.90 -10.69 16.64
N SER A 326 -8.13 -10.20 16.80
CA SER A 326 -9.06 -10.66 17.82
C SER A 326 -9.56 -12.08 17.50
N SER A 327 -9.93 -12.36 16.25
CA SER A 327 -10.38 -13.68 15.81
C SER A 327 -9.34 -14.78 16.05
N LEU A 328 -8.04 -14.46 15.95
CA LEU A 328 -6.95 -15.43 16.13
C LEU A 328 -6.76 -15.96 17.55
N ARG A 329 -7.50 -15.41 18.53
CA ARG A 329 -7.47 -15.92 19.92
C ARG A 329 -8.37 -17.13 20.12
N THR A 330 -9.40 -17.29 19.29
CA THR A 330 -10.42 -18.34 19.43
C THR A 330 -10.79 -18.91 18.05
N PRO A 331 -9.85 -19.57 17.35
CA PRO A 331 -10.05 -20.02 15.98
C PRO A 331 -11.28 -20.93 15.81
N ASP A 332 -11.44 -21.95 16.66
CA ASP A 332 -12.56 -22.89 16.54
C ASP A 332 -13.92 -22.23 16.75
N ASN A 333 -14.05 -21.33 17.73
CA ASN A 333 -15.30 -20.58 17.97
C ASN A 333 -15.67 -19.66 16.79
N ILE A 334 -14.67 -19.15 16.06
CA ILE A 334 -14.88 -18.35 14.86
C ILE A 334 -15.31 -19.28 13.71
N GLN A 335 -14.61 -20.41 13.53
CA GLN A 335 -14.91 -21.41 12.51
C GLN A 335 -16.32 -22.01 12.65
N LEU A 336 -16.74 -22.38 13.86
CA LEU A 336 -18.09 -22.88 14.10
C LEU A 336 -19.18 -21.83 13.80
N ARG A 337 -18.91 -20.54 14.05
CA ARG A 337 -19.82 -19.46 13.64
C ARG A 337 -19.89 -19.31 12.12
N VAL A 338 -18.76 -19.45 11.43
CA VAL A 338 -18.70 -19.43 9.96
C VAL A 338 -19.49 -20.61 9.38
N LEU A 339 -19.29 -21.83 9.89
CA LEU A 339 -20.02 -23.02 9.47
C LEU A 339 -21.54 -22.84 9.64
N ARG A 340 -21.99 -22.45 10.84
CA ARG A 340 -23.41 -22.17 11.11
C ARG A 340 -24.00 -21.13 10.17
N ARG A 341 -23.26 -20.06 9.87
CA ARG A 341 -23.70 -19.03 8.91
C ARG A 341 -23.88 -19.63 7.51
N ILE A 342 -22.91 -20.41 7.02
CA ILE A 342 -22.96 -21.01 5.68
C ILE A 342 -24.15 -21.97 5.57
N ILE A 343 -24.31 -22.88 6.55
CA ILE A 343 -25.42 -23.84 6.61
C ILE A 343 -26.77 -23.11 6.63
N ASN A 344 -26.92 -22.08 7.48
CA ASN A 344 -28.18 -21.35 7.57
C ASN A 344 -28.51 -20.59 6.28
N ASN A 345 -27.51 -19.98 5.63
CA ASN A 345 -27.72 -19.21 4.41
C ASN A 345 -28.14 -20.10 3.22
N ASN A 346 -27.62 -21.33 3.17
CA ASN A 346 -27.86 -22.28 2.09
C ASN A 346 -28.76 -23.44 2.52
N ARG A 347 -29.53 -23.29 3.60
CA ARG A 347 -30.40 -24.35 4.14
C ARG A 347 -31.45 -24.83 3.14
N ASP A 348 -32.01 -23.88 2.41
CA ASP A 348 -33.16 -24.11 1.53
C ASP A 348 -32.74 -24.47 0.09
N THR A 349 -31.43 -24.62 -0.18
CA THR A 349 -30.97 -25.04 -1.50
C THR A 349 -31.25 -26.52 -1.74
N THR A 350 -31.26 -26.98 -2.99
CA THR A 350 -31.41 -28.43 -3.30
C THR A 350 -30.37 -29.25 -2.53
N PHE A 351 -29.09 -28.86 -2.57
CA PHE A 351 -28.03 -29.52 -1.81
C PHE A 351 -28.31 -29.50 -0.29
N GLY A 352 -28.79 -28.35 0.23
CA GLY A 352 -29.13 -28.18 1.64
C GLY A 352 -30.29 -29.07 2.09
N GLN A 353 -31.29 -29.27 1.23
CA GLN A 353 -32.41 -30.17 1.48
C GLN A 353 -31.95 -31.64 1.45
N ASP A 354 -31.20 -32.03 0.42
CA ASP A 354 -30.70 -33.41 0.26
C ASP A 354 -29.81 -33.84 1.43
N ASN A 355 -29.05 -32.90 2.00
CA ASN A 355 -28.19 -33.15 3.16
C ASN A 355 -28.81 -32.69 4.49
N ASN A 356 -30.10 -32.36 4.49
CA ASN A 356 -30.90 -31.99 5.67
C ASN A 356 -30.24 -30.90 6.57
N PHE A 357 -29.79 -29.80 5.95
CA PHE A 357 -29.16 -28.65 6.61
C PHE A 357 -30.05 -28.02 7.69
N ALA A 358 -31.37 -28.17 7.59
CA ALA A 358 -32.32 -27.68 8.58
C ALA A 358 -32.09 -28.28 9.97
N ASN A 359 -31.53 -29.49 10.04
CA ASN A 359 -31.28 -30.23 11.28
C ASN A 359 -29.78 -30.29 11.67
N ILE A 360 -28.97 -29.35 11.18
CA ILE A 360 -27.54 -29.24 11.55
C ILE A 360 -27.34 -28.07 12.52
N ASP A 361 -27.13 -28.38 13.79
CA ASP A 361 -26.90 -27.42 14.89
C ASP A 361 -25.48 -27.47 15.49
N SER A 362 -24.75 -28.54 15.19
CA SER A 362 -23.42 -28.87 15.70
C SER A 362 -22.49 -29.35 14.58
N TYR A 363 -21.19 -29.35 14.85
CA TYR A 363 -20.19 -29.86 13.92
C TYR A 363 -20.32 -31.37 13.72
N ASP A 364 -20.62 -32.14 14.78
CA ASP A 364 -20.82 -33.59 14.68
C ASP A 364 -22.03 -33.93 13.80
N ASN A 365 -23.12 -33.17 13.92
CA ASN A 365 -24.28 -33.29 13.04
C ASN A 365 -23.98 -32.95 11.58
N TYR A 366 -23.02 -32.05 11.35
CA TYR A 366 -22.54 -31.71 10.01
C TYR A 366 -21.73 -32.86 9.41
N LEU A 367 -20.81 -33.44 10.18
CA LEU A 367 -20.00 -34.59 9.77
C LEU A 367 -20.85 -35.81 9.42
N ALA A 368 -21.91 -36.06 10.20
CA ALA A 368 -22.80 -37.21 9.99
C ALA A 368 -23.68 -37.10 8.73
N ARG A 369 -23.94 -35.88 8.23
CA ARG A 369 -24.86 -35.63 7.12
C ARG A 369 -24.17 -35.29 5.81
N VAL A 370 -23.03 -34.59 5.88
CA VAL A 370 -22.30 -34.15 4.70
C VAL A 370 -21.02 -34.97 4.59
N PRO A 371 -20.88 -35.85 3.58
CA PRO A 371 -19.64 -36.57 3.36
C PRO A 371 -18.55 -35.63 2.82
N ILE A 372 -17.31 -36.09 2.79
CA ILE A 372 -16.23 -35.39 2.08
C ILE A 372 -16.53 -35.48 0.58
N GLN A 373 -16.57 -34.33 -0.10
CA GLN A 373 -17.00 -34.20 -1.49
C GLN A 373 -15.80 -33.93 -2.42
N GLN A 374 -15.85 -34.46 -3.63
CA GLN A 374 -15.05 -34.04 -4.79
C GLN A 374 -15.86 -33.09 -5.68
N TYR A 375 -15.26 -32.63 -6.78
CA TYR A 375 -15.96 -31.73 -7.71
C TYR A 375 -17.11 -32.45 -8.39
N GLU A 376 -16.90 -33.71 -8.74
CA GLU A 376 -17.83 -34.56 -9.46
C GLU A 376 -19.13 -34.78 -8.65
N ASP A 377 -19.03 -34.83 -7.32
CA ASP A 377 -20.19 -34.97 -6.43
C ASP A 377 -21.03 -33.68 -6.36
N LEU A 378 -20.38 -32.52 -6.50
CA LEU A 378 -21.04 -31.20 -6.48
C LEU A 378 -21.52 -30.76 -7.87
N LYS A 379 -20.93 -31.32 -8.92
CA LYS A 379 -21.16 -30.93 -10.32
C LYS A 379 -22.65 -30.94 -10.71
N PRO A 380 -23.48 -31.94 -10.34
CA PRO A 380 -24.90 -31.92 -10.69
C PRO A 380 -25.63 -30.68 -10.17
N TYR A 381 -25.34 -30.25 -8.94
CA TYR A 381 -25.95 -29.06 -8.35
C TYR A 381 -25.43 -27.75 -8.95
N ILE A 382 -24.16 -27.74 -9.36
CA ILE A 382 -23.54 -26.61 -10.07
C ILE A 382 -24.16 -26.48 -11.47
N ASP A 383 -24.26 -27.58 -12.22
CA ASP A 383 -24.85 -27.61 -13.55
C ASP A 383 -26.32 -27.19 -13.51
N ASP A 384 -27.09 -27.69 -12.53
CA ASP A 384 -28.46 -27.26 -12.28
C ASP A 384 -28.55 -25.73 -12.11
N GLN A 385 -27.65 -25.15 -11.31
CA GLN A 385 -27.63 -23.70 -11.11
C GLN A 385 -27.22 -22.93 -12.38
N ILE A 386 -26.26 -23.45 -13.14
CA ILE A 386 -25.83 -22.88 -14.44
C ILE A 386 -27.00 -22.87 -15.43
N GLN A 387 -27.83 -23.92 -15.44
CA GLN A 387 -29.01 -24.08 -16.30
C GLN A 387 -30.22 -23.25 -15.83
N GLY A 388 -30.07 -22.43 -14.79
CA GLY A 388 -31.11 -21.51 -14.31
C GLY A 388 -32.02 -22.08 -13.22
N LYS A 389 -31.71 -23.27 -12.66
CA LYS A 389 -32.39 -23.76 -11.45
C LYS A 389 -31.86 -22.97 -10.24
N HIS A 390 -32.55 -21.87 -9.95
CA HIS A 390 -32.25 -21.02 -8.81
C HIS A 390 -32.13 -21.83 -7.52
N SER A 391 -31.15 -21.47 -6.68
CA SER A 391 -30.93 -22.10 -5.36
C SER A 391 -30.58 -23.60 -5.40
N ALA A 392 -29.88 -24.11 -6.42
CA ALA A 392 -29.45 -25.52 -6.43
C ALA A 392 -28.27 -25.81 -5.47
N ILE A 393 -27.10 -25.18 -5.66
CA ILE A 393 -25.94 -25.34 -4.77
C ILE A 393 -25.75 -24.16 -3.81
N THR A 394 -26.08 -22.94 -4.26
CA THR A 394 -26.04 -21.71 -3.45
C THR A 394 -27.34 -20.94 -3.57
N ARG A 395 -27.79 -20.31 -2.47
CA ARG A 395 -29.01 -19.47 -2.50
C ARG A 395 -28.84 -18.19 -3.31
N GLN A 396 -27.63 -17.63 -3.32
CA GLN A 396 -27.32 -16.43 -4.10
C GLN A 396 -26.94 -16.83 -5.52
N GLU A 397 -27.43 -16.10 -6.51
CA GLU A 397 -26.92 -16.25 -7.87
C GLU A 397 -25.43 -15.86 -7.95
N PRO A 398 -24.57 -16.70 -8.57
CA PRO A 398 -23.18 -16.38 -8.79
C PRO A 398 -22.99 -15.14 -9.66
N LEU A 399 -22.04 -14.28 -9.30
CA LEU A 399 -21.61 -13.16 -10.14
C LEU A 399 -20.80 -13.64 -11.34
N LEU A 400 -20.04 -14.71 -11.14
CA LEU A 400 -19.33 -15.45 -12.17
C LEU A 400 -19.10 -16.89 -11.70
N TYR A 401 -18.64 -17.74 -12.62
CA TYR A 401 -18.02 -19.01 -12.30
C TYR A 401 -16.50 -18.95 -12.56
N ALA A 402 -15.70 -19.25 -11.54
CA ALA A 402 -14.26 -19.36 -11.70
C ALA A 402 -13.90 -20.68 -12.42
N VAL A 403 -13.05 -20.61 -13.45
CA VAL A 403 -12.71 -21.78 -14.28
C VAL A 403 -11.36 -22.38 -13.87
N THR A 404 -11.26 -23.71 -13.82
CA THR A 404 -9.98 -24.44 -13.70
C THR A 404 -9.92 -25.69 -14.56
N SER A 405 -8.71 -26.22 -14.75
CA SER A 405 -8.50 -27.57 -15.29
C SER A 405 -9.15 -28.63 -14.37
N GLY A 406 -9.89 -29.58 -14.97
CA GLY A 406 -10.48 -30.72 -14.27
C GLY A 406 -9.66 -31.99 -14.43
N THR A 407 -9.93 -32.99 -13.58
CA THR A 407 -9.29 -34.32 -13.58
C THR A 407 -9.57 -35.11 -14.88
N THR A 408 -10.74 -34.89 -15.49
CA THR A 408 -11.25 -35.62 -16.67
C THR A 408 -11.15 -34.85 -17.98
N GLY A 409 -10.45 -33.71 -17.99
CA GLY A 409 -10.34 -32.82 -19.15
C GLY A 409 -11.54 -31.89 -19.36
N THR A 410 -12.64 -32.09 -18.62
CA THR A 410 -13.72 -31.11 -18.53
C THR A 410 -13.34 -29.98 -17.57
N PRO A 411 -13.53 -28.70 -17.91
CA PRO A 411 -13.27 -27.60 -16.99
C PRO A 411 -14.17 -27.67 -15.75
N LYS A 412 -13.61 -27.29 -14.59
CA LYS A 412 -14.40 -27.07 -13.37
C LYS A 412 -14.95 -25.65 -13.38
N TYR A 413 -16.23 -25.49 -13.02
CA TYR A 413 -16.91 -24.21 -12.88
C TYR A 413 -17.27 -23.99 -11.42
N LEU A 414 -16.54 -23.10 -10.74
CA LEU A 414 -16.67 -22.87 -9.31
C LEU A 414 -17.53 -21.61 -9.06
N PRO A 415 -18.65 -21.70 -8.34
CA PRO A 415 -19.53 -20.54 -8.17
C PRO A 415 -18.85 -19.42 -7.37
N VAL A 416 -18.98 -18.17 -7.81
CA VAL A 416 -18.48 -17.00 -7.07
C VAL A 416 -19.66 -16.10 -6.71
N THR A 417 -20.18 -16.24 -5.50
CA THR A 417 -21.30 -15.42 -5.02
C THR A 417 -20.85 -13.99 -4.72
N SER A 418 -21.79 -13.05 -4.71
CA SER A 418 -21.52 -11.67 -4.33
C SER A 418 -20.95 -11.58 -2.91
N THR A 419 -21.44 -12.39 -1.98
CA THR A 419 -20.93 -12.47 -0.61
C THR A 419 -19.47 -12.94 -0.57
N ALA A 420 -19.12 -13.98 -1.32
CA ALA A 420 -17.74 -14.46 -1.42
C ALA A 420 -16.81 -13.39 -2.00
N PHE A 421 -17.24 -12.70 -3.07
CA PHE A 421 -16.44 -11.64 -3.68
C PHE A 421 -16.21 -10.43 -2.75
N HIS A 422 -17.20 -10.02 -1.95
CA HIS A 422 -17.02 -8.97 -0.95
C HIS A 422 -16.00 -9.34 0.13
N LYS A 423 -15.99 -10.61 0.55
CA LYS A 423 -15.01 -11.16 1.51
C LYS A 423 -13.60 -11.17 0.91
N TYR A 424 -13.47 -11.61 -0.34
CA TYR A 424 -12.22 -11.54 -1.10
C TYR A 424 -11.67 -10.11 -1.17
N ARG A 425 -12.51 -9.11 -1.46
CA ARG A 425 -12.09 -7.69 -1.46
C ARG A 425 -11.63 -7.20 -0.08
N ARG A 426 -12.27 -7.67 0.99
CA ARG A 426 -11.87 -7.35 2.37
C ARG A 426 -10.49 -7.93 2.70
N GLU A 427 -10.22 -9.16 2.27
CA GLU A 427 -8.90 -9.81 2.40
C GLU A 427 -7.83 -9.08 1.60
N GLN A 428 -8.14 -8.67 0.37
CA GLN A 428 -7.22 -7.88 -0.45
C GLN A 428 -6.84 -6.56 0.23
N ARG A 429 -7.79 -5.89 0.91
CA ARG A 429 -7.51 -4.67 1.69
C ARG A 429 -6.57 -4.93 2.87
N LEU A 430 -6.69 -6.09 3.54
CA LEU A 430 -5.79 -6.49 4.61
C LEU A 430 -4.36 -6.72 4.10
N ILE A 431 -4.22 -7.36 2.93
CA ILE A 431 -2.92 -7.58 2.29
C ILE A 431 -2.28 -6.25 1.92
N VAL A 432 -3.01 -5.36 1.24
CA VAL A 432 -2.50 -4.02 0.86
C VAL A 432 -2.12 -3.21 2.09
N TYR A 433 -2.89 -3.31 3.18
CA TYR A 433 -2.54 -2.69 4.46
C TYR A 433 -1.23 -3.24 5.03
N HIS A 434 -1.04 -4.57 5.01
CA HIS A 434 0.19 -5.19 5.49
C HIS A 434 1.39 -4.81 4.60
N GLN A 435 1.24 -4.86 3.29
CA GLN A 435 2.25 -4.39 2.32
C GLN A 435 2.64 -2.93 2.58
N PHE A 436 1.66 -2.04 2.79
CA PHE A 436 1.93 -0.63 3.10
C PHE A 436 2.74 -0.46 4.39
N ARG A 437 2.45 -1.25 5.43
CA ARG A 437 3.21 -1.19 6.69
C ARG A 437 4.66 -1.61 6.53
N ASN A 438 4.92 -2.59 5.67
CA ASN A 438 6.25 -3.14 5.45
C ASN A 438 7.06 -2.34 4.42
N CYS A 439 6.43 -1.81 3.37
CA CYS A 439 7.11 -1.02 2.35
C CYS A 439 6.19 0.08 1.78
N ARG A 440 6.16 1.25 2.46
CA ARG A 440 5.34 2.40 2.02
C ARG A 440 5.71 2.91 0.62
N ALA A 441 7.00 2.86 0.28
CA ALA A 441 7.50 3.37 -0.99
C ALA A 441 6.97 2.58 -2.20
N ALA A 442 6.58 1.31 -1.99
CA ALA A 442 5.99 0.51 -3.05
C ALA A 442 4.65 1.05 -3.55
N LEU A 443 3.90 1.79 -2.73
CA LEU A 443 2.59 2.34 -3.13
C LEU A 443 2.65 3.81 -3.58
N THR A 444 3.84 4.32 -3.94
CA THR A 444 4.03 5.74 -4.31
C THR A 444 4.22 6.00 -5.80
N GLY A 445 4.57 4.98 -6.58
CA GLY A 445 4.71 5.07 -8.03
C GLY A 445 3.63 4.29 -8.76
N ARG A 446 3.99 3.76 -9.92
CA ARG A 446 3.09 3.05 -10.83
C ARG A 446 3.22 1.54 -10.65
N PHE A 447 2.14 0.82 -10.96
CA PHE A 447 1.98 -0.60 -10.65
C PHE A 447 1.82 -1.43 -11.92
N LEU A 448 2.58 -2.50 -12.03
CA LEU A 448 2.35 -3.55 -13.01
C LEU A 448 1.58 -4.69 -12.35
N GLY A 449 0.31 -4.88 -12.70
CA GLY A 449 -0.49 -6.02 -12.26
C GLY A 449 -0.78 -6.94 -13.43
N ILE A 450 -0.37 -8.21 -13.37
CA ILE A 450 -0.63 -9.21 -14.40
C ILE A 450 -1.59 -10.25 -13.83
N VAL A 451 -2.80 -10.31 -14.37
CA VAL A 451 -3.88 -11.21 -13.95
C VAL A 451 -4.46 -11.95 -15.16
N SER A 452 -5.30 -12.95 -14.89
CA SER A 452 -6.11 -13.64 -15.89
C SER A 452 -7.30 -12.75 -16.32
N PRO A 453 -7.89 -13.00 -17.51
CA PRO A 453 -9.07 -12.26 -17.96
C PRO A 453 -10.24 -12.41 -16.96
N ALA A 454 -11.04 -11.35 -16.83
CA ALA A 454 -12.21 -11.37 -15.95
C ALA A 454 -13.28 -12.33 -16.48
N THR A 455 -13.45 -12.34 -17.81
CA THR A 455 -14.45 -13.13 -18.52
C THR A 455 -13.77 -13.86 -19.67
N GLU A 456 -13.86 -15.18 -19.68
CA GLU A 456 -13.41 -16.05 -20.77
C GLU A 456 -14.58 -16.43 -21.70
N GLY A 457 -15.81 -16.40 -21.17
CA GLY A 457 -17.03 -16.59 -21.95
C GLY A 457 -18.28 -16.48 -21.08
N PHE A 458 -19.41 -16.88 -21.65
CA PHE A 458 -20.73 -16.80 -21.02
C PHE A 458 -21.49 -18.11 -21.20
N PHE A 459 -22.29 -18.48 -20.21
CA PHE A 459 -23.30 -19.51 -20.36
C PHE A 459 -24.53 -18.97 -21.10
N ASP A 460 -25.42 -19.85 -21.55
CA ASP A 460 -26.68 -19.48 -22.22
C ASP A 460 -27.59 -18.61 -21.34
N THR A 461 -27.46 -18.72 -20.01
CA THR A 461 -28.14 -17.87 -19.03
C THR A 461 -27.57 -16.45 -18.94
N GLY A 462 -26.47 -16.15 -19.63
CA GLY A 462 -25.78 -14.86 -19.63
C GLY A 462 -24.81 -14.66 -18.47
N ILE A 463 -24.66 -15.63 -17.57
CA ILE A 463 -23.69 -15.55 -16.47
C ILE A 463 -22.27 -15.78 -17.03
N PRO A 464 -21.29 -14.90 -16.70
CA PRO A 464 -19.92 -15.07 -17.18
C PRO A 464 -19.17 -16.19 -16.44
N TYR A 465 -18.23 -16.82 -17.13
CA TYR A 465 -17.18 -17.63 -16.51
C TYR A 465 -15.81 -17.03 -16.82
N GLY A 466 -14.86 -17.14 -15.89
CA GLY A 466 -13.52 -16.55 -16.02
C GLY A 466 -12.73 -16.60 -14.72
N SER A 467 -12.08 -15.49 -14.33
CA SER A 467 -11.21 -15.45 -13.15
C SER A 467 -11.61 -14.39 -12.12
N VAL A 468 -11.51 -14.77 -10.83
CA VAL A 468 -11.78 -13.85 -9.70
C VAL A 468 -10.78 -12.70 -9.64
N SER A 469 -9.52 -12.97 -10.00
CA SER A 469 -8.45 -11.96 -10.05
C SER A 469 -8.70 -10.92 -11.14
N GLY A 470 -9.16 -11.35 -12.32
CA GLY A 470 -9.60 -10.48 -13.41
C GLY A 470 -10.79 -9.62 -13.00
N LEU A 471 -11.84 -10.21 -12.41
CA LEU A 471 -13.00 -9.44 -11.92
C LEU A 471 -12.58 -8.39 -10.88
N ALA A 472 -11.70 -8.75 -9.95
CA ALA A 472 -11.20 -7.82 -8.94
C ALA A 472 -10.40 -6.65 -9.53
N TYR A 473 -9.67 -6.90 -10.63
CA TYR A 473 -8.95 -5.86 -11.37
C TYR A 473 -9.92 -4.93 -12.12
N GLN A 474 -10.89 -5.50 -12.83
CA GLN A 474 -11.86 -4.75 -13.64
C GLN A 474 -12.78 -3.87 -12.79
N THR A 475 -13.21 -4.36 -11.62
CA THR A 475 -14.11 -3.66 -10.69
C THR A 475 -13.36 -2.73 -9.70
N MET A 476 -12.06 -2.52 -9.91
CA MET A 476 -11.25 -1.65 -9.08
C MET A 476 -11.70 -0.18 -9.22
N PRO A 477 -11.81 0.58 -8.11
CA PRO A 477 -12.15 2.00 -8.17
C PRO A 477 -11.18 2.78 -9.08
N SER A 478 -11.71 3.70 -9.90
CA SER A 478 -10.96 4.42 -10.93
C SER A 478 -9.70 5.13 -10.40
N LEU A 479 -9.77 5.74 -9.22
CA LEU A 479 -8.64 6.41 -8.58
C LEU A 479 -7.47 5.46 -8.25
N ILE A 480 -7.77 4.20 -7.88
CA ILE A 480 -6.75 3.19 -7.59
C ILE A 480 -6.24 2.59 -8.89
N ARG A 481 -7.15 2.28 -9.83
CA ARG A 481 -6.83 1.76 -11.16
C ARG A 481 -5.92 2.70 -11.94
N ALA A 482 -6.04 4.02 -11.74
CA ALA A 482 -5.17 5.03 -12.34
C ALA A 482 -3.68 4.93 -11.93
N ASN A 483 -3.31 4.10 -10.95
CA ASN A 483 -1.90 3.80 -10.65
C ASN A 483 -1.38 2.57 -11.40
N TYR A 484 -2.25 1.76 -11.99
CA TYR A 484 -1.86 0.60 -12.78
C TYR A 484 -1.51 1.00 -14.22
N ILE A 485 -0.53 0.30 -14.80
CA ILE A 485 -0.05 0.53 -16.16
C ILE A 485 -1.00 -0.08 -17.19
N LEU A 486 -1.50 -1.29 -16.92
CA LEU A 486 -2.25 -2.07 -17.91
C LEU A 486 -3.76 -1.81 -17.82
N PRO A 487 -4.44 -1.52 -18.94
CA PRO A 487 -5.90 -1.62 -19.01
C PRO A 487 -6.33 -3.09 -18.91
N SER A 488 -7.55 -3.35 -18.43
CA SER A 488 -8.09 -4.70 -18.23
C SER A 488 -8.19 -5.51 -19.52
N GLU A 489 -8.46 -4.82 -20.62
CA GLU A 489 -8.67 -5.36 -21.96
C GLU A 489 -7.42 -6.09 -22.49
N VAL A 490 -6.23 -5.71 -22.01
CA VAL A 490 -4.97 -6.41 -22.38
C VAL A 490 -4.97 -7.87 -21.94
N PHE A 491 -5.70 -8.23 -20.88
CA PHE A 491 -5.77 -9.61 -20.40
C PHE A 491 -6.64 -10.51 -21.30
N ASP A 492 -7.49 -9.92 -22.14
CA ASP A 492 -8.38 -10.64 -23.06
C ASP A 492 -7.65 -11.13 -24.33
N ILE A 493 -6.39 -10.72 -24.53
CA ILE A 493 -5.55 -11.20 -25.64
C ILE A 493 -5.26 -12.69 -25.46
N GLN A 494 -5.73 -13.47 -26.44
CA GLN A 494 -5.55 -14.93 -26.49
C GLN A 494 -4.14 -15.33 -26.92
N ASP A 495 -3.57 -14.62 -27.89
CA ASP A 495 -2.17 -14.82 -28.30
C ASP A 495 -1.24 -14.39 -27.14
N TYR A 496 -0.58 -15.39 -26.56
CA TYR A 496 0.26 -15.19 -25.40
C TYR A 496 1.51 -14.34 -25.72
N GLU A 497 2.13 -14.54 -26.88
CA GLU A 497 3.32 -13.77 -27.26
C GLU A 497 2.92 -12.30 -27.46
N LEU A 498 1.92 -12.05 -28.30
CA LEU A 498 1.38 -10.71 -28.54
C LEU A 498 0.99 -9.98 -27.24
N LYS A 499 0.38 -10.71 -26.30
CA LYS A 499 0.01 -10.18 -24.97
C LYS A 499 1.23 -9.72 -24.18
N TYR A 500 2.25 -10.56 -24.07
CA TYR A 500 3.43 -10.24 -23.25
C TYR A 500 4.32 -9.18 -23.91
N GLU A 501 4.42 -9.15 -25.24
CA GLU A 501 5.10 -8.08 -25.97
C GLU A 501 4.41 -6.73 -25.76
N LEU A 502 3.07 -6.69 -25.80
CA LEU A 502 2.32 -5.47 -25.50
C LEU A 502 2.49 -5.04 -24.03
N ILE A 503 2.43 -5.99 -23.08
CA ILE A 503 2.69 -5.70 -21.66
C ILE A 503 4.08 -5.11 -21.47
N LEU A 504 5.11 -5.71 -22.09
CA LEU A 504 6.48 -5.22 -22.05
C LEU A 504 6.56 -3.79 -22.60
N ARG A 505 6.02 -3.55 -23.80
CA ARG A 505 6.03 -2.24 -24.45
C ARG A 505 5.36 -1.15 -23.60
N LEU A 506 4.21 -1.45 -23.00
CA LEU A 506 3.51 -0.50 -22.11
C LEU A 506 4.28 -0.25 -20.80
N THR A 507 4.95 -1.28 -20.27
CA THR A 507 5.70 -1.17 -19.01
C THR A 507 7.02 -0.41 -19.20
N LEU A 508 7.74 -0.60 -20.31
CA LEU A 508 9.02 0.07 -20.58
C LEU A 508 8.90 1.60 -20.65
N ALA A 509 7.72 2.11 -21.03
CA ALA A 509 7.42 3.54 -21.04
C ALA A 509 7.39 4.16 -19.62
N GLU A 510 7.20 3.35 -18.57
CA GLU A 510 7.07 3.83 -17.20
C GLU A 510 8.42 3.82 -16.47
N ARG A 511 8.96 5.02 -16.18
CA ARG A 511 10.21 5.18 -15.41
C ARG A 511 10.02 4.92 -13.91
N ASN A 512 8.83 5.20 -13.37
CA ASN A 512 8.57 5.14 -11.93
C ASN A 512 7.72 3.92 -11.53
N LEU A 513 8.09 2.74 -12.04
CA LEU A 513 7.54 1.46 -11.59
C LEU A 513 8.05 1.16 -10.18
N THR A 514 7.13 1.02 -9.22
CA THR A 514 7.48 0.80 -7.79
C THR A 514 6.91 -0.50 -7.22
N TYR A 515 5.95 -1.11 -7.91
CA TYR A 515 5.27 -2.32 -7.46
C TYR A 515 4.89 -3.20 -8.65
N ILE A 516 5.18 -4.48 -8.55
CA ILE A 516 4.74 -5.51 -9.50
C ILE A 516 3.91 -6.55 -8.73
N ALA A 517 2.79 -6.98 -9.30
CA ALA A 517 2.01 -8.11 -8.79
C ALA A 517 1.67 -9.07 -9.92
N THR A 518 2.00 -10.34 -9.72
CA THR A 518 1.64 -11.45 -10.61
C THR A 518 1.58 -12.75 -9.82
N ALA A 519 0.69 -13.67 -10.19
CA ALA A 519 0.56 -14.95 -9.49
C ALA A 519 1.87 -15.75 -9.53
N ASN A 520 2.43 -15.95 -10.72
CA ASN A 520 3.60 -16.80 -10.93
C ASN A 520 4.83 -15.96 -11.36
N PRO A 521 5.99 -16.11 -10.69
CA PRO A 521 7.21 -15.36 -11.01
C PRO A 521 7.77 -15.61 -12.41
N SER A 522 7.46 -16.76 -13.03
CA SER A 522 7.84 -17.04 -14.43
C SER A 522 7.28 -16.03 -15.42
N SER A 523 6.19 -15.33 -15.06
CA SER A 523 5.65 -14.21 -15.85
C SER A 523 6.66 -13.08 -16.02
N LEU A 524 7.43 -12.79 -14.97
CA LEU A 524 8.43 -11.72 -14.98
C LEU A 524 9.72 -12.17 -15.67
N LEU A 525 10.09 -13.45 -15.53
CA LEU A 525 11.19 -14.01 -16.30
C LEU A 525 10.88 -13.96 -17.81
N ARG A 526 9.68 -14.35 -18.23
CA ARG A 526 9.30 -14.25 -19.64
C ARG A 526 9.32 -12.81 -20.18
N LEU A 527 8.91 -11.82 -19.39
CA LEU A 527 8.96 -10.42 -19.85
C LEU A 527 10.38 -9.95 -20.13
N ILE A 528 11.35 -10.32 -19.28
CA ILE A 528 12.75 -9.94 -19.52
C ILE A 528 13.35 -10.74 -20.67
N ASP A 529 12.99 -12.02 -20.82
CA ASP A 529 13.41 -12.85 -21.95
C ASP A 529 12.94 -12.26 -23.30
N ILE A 530 11.69 -11.78 -23.37
CA ILE A 530 11.14 -11.12 -24.58
C ILE A 530 11.95 -9.86 -24.90
N PHE A 531 12.30 -9.07 -23.89
CA PHE A 531 13.11 -7.88 -24.09
C PHE A 531 14.51 -8.24 -24.64
N HIS A 532 15.18 -9.24 -24.07
CA HIS A 532 16.50 -9.68 -24.53
C HIS A 532 16.49 -10.28 -25.95
N GLN A 533 15.38 -10.90 -26.37
CA GLN A 533 15.25 -11.45 -27.72
C GLN A 533 15.26 -10.37 -28.81
N SER A 534 14.73 -9.17 -28.54
CA SER A 534 14.58 -8.11 -29.55
C SER A 534 14.53 -6.70 -28.95
N PRO A 535 15.59 -6.25 -28.23
CA PRO A 535 15.54 -4.99 -27.48
C PRO A 535 15.33 -3.77 -28.38
N GLN A 536 15.96 -3.77 -29.55
CA GLN A 536 15.90 -2.68 -30.54
C GLN A 536 14.48 -2.44 -31.06
N THR A 537 13.66 -3.48 -31.16
CA THR A 537 12.26 -3.35 -31.59
C THR A 537 11.47 -2.50 -30.59
N TYR A 538 11.60 -2.79 -29.30
CA TYR A 538 10.85 -2.11 -28.24
C TYR A 538 11.34 -0.67 -28.01
N ILE A 539 12.63 -0.41 -28.18
CA ILE A 539 13.21 0.93 -28.13
C ILE A 539 12.67 1.79 -29.27
N ARG A 540 12.64 1.27 -30.50
CA ARG A 540 12.02 1.98 -31.65
C ARG A 540 10.54 2.22 -31.44
N ASP A 541 9.81 1.24 -30.91
CA ASP A 541 8.39 1.39 -30.58
C ASP A 541 8.14 2.50 -29.55
N LEU A 542 9.05 2.72 -28.59
CA LEU A 542 9.02 3.85 -27.66
C LEU A 542 9.29 5.18 -28.36
N ALA A 543 10.36 5.23 -29.16
CA ALA A 543 10.75 6.41 -29.93
C ALA A 543 9.67 6.87 -30.91
N ASP A 544 8.92 5.93 -31.49
CA ASP A 544 7.88 6.20 -32.48
C ASP A 544 6.48 6.34 -31.86
N GLY A 545 6.30 6.03 -30.58
CA GLY A 545 5.00 6.06 -29.92
C GLY A 545 4.00 5.04 -30.48
N ARG A 546 4.48 3.85 -30.85
CA ARG A 546 3.64 2.77 -31.39
C ARG A 546 3.94 1.43 -30.73
N PHE A 547 3.19 0.42 -31.16
CA PHE A 547 3.52 -0.98 -30.95
C PHE A 547 3.61 -1.65 -32.33
N HIS A 548 4.75 -2.27 -32.66
CA HIS A 548 5.02 -2.77 -34.02
C HIS A 548 3.97 -3.79 -34.53
N ARG A 549 3.31 -4.52 -33.63
CA ARG A 549 2.24 -5.49 -33.96
C ARG A 549 0.82 -4.95 -33.71
N THR A 550 0.63 -3.63 -33.73
CA THR A 550 -0.69 -3.01 -33.49
C THR A 550 -1.78 -3.49 -34.46
N SER A 551 -1.41 -3.93 -35.67
CA SER A 551 -2.34 -4.49 -36.66
C SER A 551 -2.95 -5.83 -36.24
N GLU A 552 -2.27 -6.60 -35.38
CA GLU A 552 -2.72 -7.90 -34.89
C GLU A 552 -3.65 -7.78 -33.67
N LEU A 553 -3.73 -6.58 -33.07
CA LEU A 553 -4.57 -6.34 -31.89
C LEU A 553 -6.06 -6.22 -32.28
N PRO A 554 -6.96 -6.89 -31.54
CA PRO A 554 -8.39 -6.65 -31.67
C PRO A 554 -8.77 -5.18 -31.45
N ILE A 555 -9.82 -4.71 -32.14
CA ILE A 555 -10.22 -3.29 -32.15
C ILE A 555 -10.46 -2.73 -30.74
N ALA A 556 -11.09 -3.52 -29.85
CA ALA A 556 -11.35 -3.10 -28.47
C ALA A 556 -10.04 -2.82 -27.70
N ILE A 557 -9.05 -3.70 -27.84
CA ILE A 557 -7.74 -3.57 -27.19
C ILE A 557 -6.97 -2.41 -27.80
N LYS A 558 -6.99 -2.26 -29.12
CA LYS A 558 -6.35 -1.15 -29.83
C LYS A 558 -6.84 0.21 -29.32
N ARG A 559 -8.16 0.38 -29.16
CA ARG A 559 -8.76 1.59 -28.56
C ARG A 559 -8.35 1.79 -27.10
N ALA A 560 -8.26 0.71 -26.32
CA ALA A 560 -7.89 0.78 -24.90
C ALA A 560 -6.43 1.22 -24.69
N VAL A 561 -5.51 0.87 -25.61
CA VAL A 561 -4.08 1.16 -25.47
C VAL A 561 -3.60 2.37 -26.30
N GLU A 562 -4.39 2.86 -27.25
CA GLU A 562 -4.02 3.98 -28.13
C GLU A 562 -3.53 5.22 -27.35
N SER A 563 -4.25 5.59 -26.29
CA SER A 563 -3.85 6.72 -25.42
C SER A 563 -2.61 6.48 -24.56
N LEU A 564 -2.12 5.23 -24.49
CA LEU A 564 -0.95 4.82 -23.71
C LEU A 564 0.29 4.68 -24.59
N LEU A 565 0.13 4.50 -25.90
CA LEU A 565 1.22 4.43 -26.87
C LEU A 565 1.64 5.85 -27.25
N ILE A 566 2.36 6.50 -26.35
CA ILE A 566 2.86 7.87 -26.52
C ILE A 566 4.34 7.82 -26.95
N LYS A 567 4.72 8.76 -27.82
CA LYS A 567 6.11 8.98 -28.24
C LYS A 567 6.98 9.39 -27.04
N ASP A 568 8.03 8.63 -26.75
CA ASP A 568 8.99 8.93 -25.67
C ASP A 568 10.42 8.69 -26.14
N GLN A 569 10.94 9.67 -26.89
CA GLN A 569 12.29 9.66 -27.43
C GLN A 569 13.34 9.59 -26.31
N GLN A 570 13.13 10.34 -25.22
CA GLN A 570 14.04 10.36 -24.09
C GLN A 570 14.15 8.98 -23.43
N ARG A 571 13.04 8.23 -23.33
CA ARG A 571 13.08 6.88 -22.74
C ARG A 571 13.78 5.89 -23.66
N ALA A 572 13.60 6.04 -24.97
CA ALA A 572 14.31 5.22 -25.94
C ALA A 572 15.83 5.42 -25.83
N GLU A 573 16.29 6.68 -25.77
CA GLU A 573 17.71 7.04 -25.58
C GLU A 573 18.26 6.50 -24.25
N GLU A 574 17.54 6.68 -23.14
CA GLU A 574 17.91 6.10 -21.84
C GLU A 574 18.10 4.57 -21.91
N LEU A 575 17.23 3.85 -22.63
CA LEU A 575 17.31 2.40 -22.77
C LEU A 575 18.48 1.98 -23.68
N GLU A 576 18.80 2.76 -24.71
CA GLU A 576 19.98 2.54 -25.55
C GLU A 576 21.27 2.71 -24.76
N GLU A 577 21.38 3.79 -23.97
CA GLU A 577 22.52 4.03 -23.08
C GLU A 577 22.67 2.88 -22.07
N LEU A 578 21.57 2.48 -21.43
CA LEU A 578 21.57 1.36 -20.49
C LEU A 578 22.01 0.04 -21.15
N LEU A 579 21.59 -0.25 -22.38
CA LEU A 579 22.02 -1.45 -23.11
C LEU A 579 23.51 -1.42 -23.48
N GLN A 580 24.05 -0.23 -23.78
CA GLN A 580 25.49 -0.07 -24.06
C GLN A 580 26.33 -0.32 -22.80
N GLU A 581 25.88 0.17 -21.64
CA GLU A 581 26.56 -0.05 -20.36
C GLU A 581 26.38 -1.48 -19.84
N HIS A 582 25.22 -2.07 -20.08
CA HIS A 582 24.80 -3.36 -19.54
C HIS A 582 24.08 -4.18 -20.62
N PRO A 583 24.81 -5.03 -21.38
CA PRO A 583 24.22 -5.84 -22.44
C PRO A 583 23.07 -6.75 -21.97
N ASP A 584 23.17 -7.27 -20.74
CA ASP A 584 22.16 -8.10 -20.09
C ASP A 584 21.35 -7.28 -19.07
N LEU A 585 20.49 -6.38 -19.55
CA LEU A 585 19.68 -5.55 -18.65
C LEU A 585 18.77 -6.39 -17.75
N SER A 586 18.80 -6.12 -16.45
CA SER A 586 17.88 -6.70 -15.47
C SER A 586 16.79 -5.70 -15.05
N TYR A 587 15.82 -6.17 -14.27
CA TYR A 587 14.83 -5.29 -13.63
C TYR A 587 15.49 -4.20 -12.76
N ALA A 588 16.68 -4.46 -12.21
CA ALA A 588 17.41 -3.50 -11.39
C ALA A 588 17.84 -2.25 -12.17
N GLN A 589 18.29 -2.42 -13.41
CA GLN A 589 18.66 -1.30 -14.29
C GLN A 589 17.43 -0.66 -14.93
N LEU A 590 16.46 -1.47 -15.39
CA LEU A 590 15.26 -0.96 -16.05
C LEU A 590 14.39 -0.10 -15.11
N TRP A 591 14.23 -0.54 -13.85
CA TRP A 591 13.39 0.10 -12.85
C TRP A 591 14.07 0.12 -11.47
N PRO A 592 15.08 1.00 -11.26
CA PRO A 592 15.83 1.06 -10.00
C PRO A 592 14.96 1.45 -8.79
N ASN A 593 13.79 2.06 -9.03
CA ASN A 593 12.84 2.43 -7.98
C ASN A 593 11.85 1.32 -7.60
N LEU A 594 11.94 0.13 -8.19
CA LEU A 594 11.10 -0.99 -7.81
C LEU A 594 11.31 -1.35 -6.33
N ARG A 595 10.22 -1.41 -5.57
CA ARG A 595 10.26 -1.61 -4.10
C ARG A 595 9.57 -2.89 -3.65
N MET A 596 8.64 -3.42 -4.43
CA MET A 596 7.94 -4.65 -4.07
C MET A 596 7.54 -5.46 -5.30
N VAL A 597 7.73 -6.78 -5.21
CA VAL A 597 7.16 -7.76 -6.13
C VAL A 597 6.28 -8.70 -5.32
N THR A 598 4.99 -8.77 -5.65
CA THR A 598 4.04 -9.67 -4.99
C THR A 598 3.77 -10.87 -5.88
N THR A 599 4.18 -12.06 -5.43
CA THR A 599 4.09 -13.30 -6.21
C THR A 599 4.21 -14.54 -5.33
N TRP A 600 3.90 -15.73 -5.85
CA TRP A 600 4.12 -16.99 -5.13
C TRP A 600 5.60 -17.30 -4.98
N THR A 601 5.99 -17.72 -3.78
CA THR A 601 7.37 -18.06 -3.42
C THR A 601 7.56 -19.50 -2.95
N GLY A 602 6.48 -20.15 -2.51
CA GLY A 602 6.47 -21.56 -2.12
C GLY A 602 6.14 -22.54 -3.27
N GLY A 603 6.13 -23.83 -2.94
CA GLY A 603 5.85 -24.91 -3.89
C GLY A 603 6.80 -24.92 -5.09
N SER A 604 6.24 -25.13 -6.28
CA SER A 604 7.00 -25.25 -7.53
C SER A 604 7.59 -23.93 -8.06
N CYS A 605 7.30 -22.80 -7.41
CA CYS A 605 7.80 -21.48 -7.79
C CYS A 605 9.19 -21.15 -7.22
N GLY A 606 9.72 -21.97 -6.29
CA GLY A 606 10.96 -21.66 -5.57
C GLY A 606 12.18 -21.42 -6.47
N ILE A 607 12.31 -22.17 -7.56
CA ILE A 607 13.42 -22.04 -8.53
C ILE A 607 13.33 -20.72 -9.29
N ALA A 608 12.16 -20.42 -9.88
CA ALA A 608 11.93 -19.17 -10.60
C ALA A 608 12.13 -17.93 -9.72
N ILE A 609 11.81 -18.01 -8.42
CA ILE A 609 12.08 -16.94 -7.47
C ILE A 609 13.56 -16.70 -7.25
N ASN A 610 14.37 -17.74 -7.17
CA ASN A 610 15.82 -17.59 -6.98
C ASN A 610 16.44 -16.86 -8.18
N THR A 611 16.03 -17.19 -9.39
CA THR A 611 16.44 -16.48 -10.61
C THR A 611 15.93 -15.03 -10.60
N LEU A 612 14.65 -14.81 -10.30
CA LEU A 612 14.06 -13.48 -10.28
C LEU A 612 14.73 -12.56 -9.24
N LYS A 613 15.07 -13.08 -8.04
CA LYS A 613 15.76 -12.31 -6.98
C LYS A 613 17.05 -11.67 -7.47
N GLN A 614 17.80 -12.35 -8.33
CA GLN A 614 19.06 -11.85 -8.88
C GLN A 614 18.86 -10.69 -9.86
N GLN A 615 17.68 -10.60 -10.47
CA GLN A 615 17.32 -9.58 -11.46
C GLN A 615 16.76 -8.30 -10.82
N LEU A 616 16.29 -8.36 -9.57
CA LEU A 616 15.62 -7.24 -8.91
C LEU A 616 16.60 -6.29 -8.21
N PRO A 617 16.26 -5.00 -8.04
CA PRO A 617 17.03 -4.11 -7.17
C PRO A 617 17.13 -4.68 -5.75
N ARG A 618 18.29 -4.50 -5.09
CA ARG A 618 18.56 -5.04 -3.73
C ARG A 618 17.53 -4.62 -2.67
N GLN A 619 16.93 -3.44 -2.83
CA GLN A 619 15.89 -2.89 -1.97
C GLN A 619 14.49 -3.49 -2.18
N THR A 620 14.30 -4.34 -3.19
CA THR A 620 12.99 -4.86 -3.57
C THR A 620 12.55 -5.95 -2.61
N LEU A 621 11.39 -5.74 -1.97
CA LEU A 621 10.76 -6.74 -1.13
C LEU A 621 9.97 -7.73 -2.00
N ILE A 622 10.29 -9.01 -1.93
CA ILE A 622 9.40 -10.05 -2.45
C ILE A 622 8.36 -10.37 -1.38
N TYR A 623 7.09 -10.23 -1.75
CA TYR A 623 5.96 -10.41 -0.86
C TYR A 623 5.14 -11.62 -1.32
N GLU A 624 5.02 -12.63 -0.47
CA GLU A 624 4.23 -13.83 -0.74
C GLU A 624 2.74 -13.51 -0.94
N LEU A 625 2.07 -14.14 -1.89
CA LEU A 625 0.63 -14.02 -2.14
C LEU A 625 -0.22 -14.81 -1.14
N GLY A 626 0.38 -15.87 -0.58
CA GLY A 626 -0.25 -16.84 0.31
C GLY A 626 -0.86 -17.99 -0.48
N TYR A 627 -1.37 -18.97 0.26
CA TYR A 627 -2.15 -20.06 -0.31
C TYR A 627 -3.48 -19.53 -0.89
N ILE A 628 -3.60 -19.57 -2.22
CA ILE A 628 -4.76 -19.13 -3.00
C ILE A 628 -5.03 -20.19 -4.06
N ALA A 629 -6.30 -20.54 -4.24
CA ALA A 629 -6.79 -21.37 -5.32
C ALA A 629 -8.02 -20.70 -5.97
N SER A 630 -8.56 -21.29 -7.04
CA SER A 630 -9.77 -20.76 -7.68
C SER A 630 -11.02 -20.97 -6.82
N GLU A 631 -10.98 -21.98 -5.95
CA GLU A 631 -12.00 -22.34 -4.98
C GLU A 631 -12.14 -21.27 -3.89
N PHE A 632 -11.02 -20.71 -3.40
CA PHE A 632 -10.98 -19.66 -2.38
C PHE A 632 -9.56 -19.12 -2.14
N ARG A 633 -9.45 -18.02 -1.39
CA ARG A 633 -8.19 -17.57 -0.78
C ARG A 633 -8.04 -18.24 0.58
N GLY A 634 -7.04 -19.10 0.74
CA GLY A 634 -6.88 -19.88 1.97
C GLY A 634 -6.11 -19.20 3.08
N THR A 635 -5.13 -18.37 2.75
CA THR A 635 -4.35 -17.65 3.78
C THR A 635 -4.12 -16.18 3.45
N LEU A 636 -3.84 -15.43 4.51
CA LEU A 636 -3.39 -14.05 4.51
C LEU A 636 -1.92 -14.01 4.93
N PRO A 637 -1.01 -13.59 4.05
CA PRO A 637 0.38 -13.35 4.41
C PRO A 637 0.48 -12.27 5.49
N ILE A 638 1.14 -12.61 6.60
CA ILE A 638 1.36 -11.71 7.76
C ILE A 638 2.84 -11.51 8.08
N SER A 639 3.72 -12.13 7.30
CA SER A 639 5.16 -12.02 7.38
C SER A 639 5.71 -11.75 5.99
N THR A 640 6.83 -11.05 5.93
CA THR A 640 7.60 -10.82 4.70
C THR A 640 8.76 -11.81 4.53
N HIS A 641 8.94 -12.71 5.49
CA HIS A 641 10.08 -13.64 5.55
C HIS A 641 9.66 -15.11 5.55
N SER A 642 8.36 -15.40 5.54
CA SER A 642 7.81 -16.75 5.56
C SER A 642 6.63 -16.82 4.58
N ALA A 643 6.49 -17.99 3.93
CA ALA A 643 5.34 -18.27 3.10
C ALA A 643 4.09 -18.69 3.91
N ALA A 644 4.25 -18.93 5.21
CA ALA A 644 3.16 -19.27 6.12
C ALA A 644 2.25 -18.06 6.34
N GLY A 645 0.94 -18.28 6.17
CA GLY A 645 -0.08 -17.26 6.29
C GLY A 645 -1.15 -17.63 7.33
N VAL A 646 -1.86 -16.61 7.78
CA VAL A 646 -3.03 -16.79 8.65
C VAL A 646 -4.19 -17.32 7.82
N PRO A 647 -4.83 -18.44 8.20
CA PRO A 647 -6.03 -18.94 7.53
C PRO A 647 -7.11 -17.87 7.46
N THR A 648 -7.88 -17.83 6.37
CA THR A 648 -9.03 -16.93 6.19
C THR A 648 -10.26 -17.37 7.02
N LEU A 649 -10.02 -17.62 8.32
CA LEU A 649 -10.92 -18.28 9.26
C LEU A 649 -12.26 -17.57 9.50
N ASN A 650 -12.38 -16.29 9.12
CA ASN A 650 -13.63 -15.54 9.25
C ASN A 650 -14.59 -15.75 8.06
N HIS A 651 -14.10 -16.38 6.98
CA HIS A 651 -14.81 -16.46 5.71
C HIS A 651 -15.05 -17.91 5.29
N HIS A 652 -14.08 -18.79 5.42
CA HIS A 652 -14.19 -20.22 5.09
C HIS A 652 -14.11 -21.08 6.34
N PHE A 653 -14.80 -22.22 6.33
CA PHE A 653 -14.65 -23.25 7.36
C PHE A 653 -13.65 -24.31 6.87
N PHE A 654 -12.70 -24.66 7.73
CA PHE A 654 -11.57 -25.52 7.42
C PHE A 654 -11.60 -26.78 8.27
N GLU A 655 -11.40 -27.90 7.59
CA GLU A 655 -11.18 -29.21 8.17
C GLU A 655 -9.86 -29.77 7.63
N PHE A 656 -9.23 -30.65 8.40
CA PHE A 656 -7.91 -31.17 8.08
C PHE A 656 -7.82 -32.66 8.37
N ILE A 657 -7.03 -33.39 7.60
CA ILE A 657 -6.69 -34.78 7.88
C ILE A 657 -5.17 -34.89 7.83
N GLU A 658 -4.55 -35.39 8.90
CA GLU A 658 -3.09 -35.56 8.95
C GLU A 658 -2.67 -36.49 7.80
N LYS A 659 -1.59 -36.15 7.10
CA LYS A 659 -1.18 -36.84 5.86
C LYS A 659 -1.04 -38.36 6.04
N SER A 660 -0.37 -38.79 7.11
CA SER A 660 -0.20 -40.19 7.47
C SER A 660 -1.54 -40.89 7.70
N VAL A 661 -2.43 -40.27 8.47
CA VAL A 661 -3.78 -40.77 8.78
C VAL A 661 -4.63 -40.96 7.51
N TRP A 662 -4.54 -40.01 6.58
CA TRP A 662 -5.21 -40.14 5.28
C TRP A 662 -4.65 -41.30 4.46
N GLU A 663 -3.33 -41.46 4.42
CA GLU A 663 -2.65 -42.53 3.70
C GLU A 663 -2.94 -43.92 4.28
N ASP A 664 -3.17 -44.01 5.60
CA ASP A 664 -3.59 -45.21 6.31
C ASP A 664 -5.08 -45.56 6.11
N GLY A 665 -5.81 -44.80 5.29
CA GLY A 665 -7.21 -45.05 4.94
C GLY A 665 -8.23 -44.45 5.90
N GLN A 666 -7.80 -43.80 6.97
CA GLN A 666 -8.69 -43.10 7.89
C GLN A 666 -9.15 -41.76 7.31
N ARG A 667 -10.38 -41.36 7.62
CA ARG A 667 -11.06 -40.19 7.04
C ARG A 667 -11.58 -39.21 8.10
N GLU A 668 -11.16 -39.38 9.35
CA GLU A 668 -11.56 -38.50 10.44
C GLU A 668 -10.87 -37.13 10.31
N THR A 669 -11.66 -36.06 10.39
CA THR A 669 -11.18 -34.68 10.26
C THR A 669 -10.94 -34.02 11.62
N VAL A 670 -9.96 -33.13 11.65
CA VAL A 670 -9.67 -32.26 12.81
C VAL A 670 -9.89 -30.79 12.43
N THR A 671 -10.26 -29.97 13.43
CA THR A 671 -10.47 -28.52 13.26
C THR A 671 -9.15 -27.74 13.38
N LEU A 672 -9.21 -26.47 12.97
CA LEU A 672 -8.05 -25.58 12.95
C LEU A 672 -7.30 -25.47 14.29
N GLY A 673 -8.00 -25.46 15.43
CA GLY A 673 -7.37 -25.39 16.75
C GLY A 673 -6.66 -26.67 17.22
N LYS A 674 -6.80 -27.78 16.48
CA LYS A 674 -6.20 -29.09 16.80
C LYS A 674 -4.95 -29.40 16.00
N LEU A 675 -4.56 -28.52 15.07
CA LEU A 675 -3.37 -28.73 14.26
C LEU A 675 -2.09 -28.65 15.10
N LYS A 676 -1.12 -29.49 14.76
CA LYS A 676 0.19 -29.60 15.42
C LYS A 676 1.25 -28.89 14.58
N ASP A 677 2.19 -28.21 15.24
CA ASP A 677 3.32 -27.56 14.56
C ASP A 677 4.16 -28.57 13.75
N GLY A 678 4.63 -28.16 12.57
CA GLY A 678 5.44 -28.99 11.67
C GLY A 678 4.72 -30.12 10.95
N ALA A 679 3.50 -30.49 11.37
CA ALA A 679 2.74 -31.57 10.74
C ALA A 679 2.10 -31.13 9.41
N GLU A 680 1.89 -32.11 8.53
CA GLU A 680 1.30 -31.95 7.20
C GLU A 680 -0.14 -32.47 7.18
N TYR A 681 -1.03 -31.72 6.57
CA TYR A 681 -2.46 -32.03 6.52
C TYR A 681 -3.01 -31.84 5.12
N TYR A 682 -3.88 -32.77 4.72
CA TYR A 682 -4.83 -32.51 3.63
C TYR A 682 -5.87 -31.50 4.10
N ILE A 683 -6.19 -30.54 3.23
CA ILE A 683 -7.19 -29.51 3.52
C ILE A 683 -8.55 -29.84 2.88
N ILE A 684 -9.60 -29.68 3.68
CA ILE A 684 -11.01 -29.78 3.31
C ILE A 684 -11.68 -28.44 3.65
N VAL A 685 -12.51 -27.94 2.75
CA VAL A 685 -13.08 -26.59 2.89
C VAL A 685 -14.60 -26.57 2.70
N THR A 686 -15.25 -25.71 3.49
CA THR A 686 -16.63 -25.29 3.28
C THR A 686 -16.71 -23.78 3.06
N THR A 687 -17.29 -23.34 1.95
CA THR A 687 -17.32 -21.94 1.50
C THR A 687 -18.74 -21.40 1.37
N ASP A 688 -18.91 -20.06 1.40
CA ASP A 688 -20.20 -19.43 1.06
C ASP A 688 -20.55 -19.54 -0.44
N SER A 689 -19.65 -20.13 -1.24
CA SER A 689 -19.74 -20.32 -2.69
C SER A 689 -20.21 -21.72 -3.08
N GLY A 690 -20.73 -22.51 -2.13
CA GLY A 690 -21.36 -23.80 -2.42
C GLY A 690 -20.41 -24.98 -2.43
N LEU A 691 -19.14 -24.80 -2.03
CA LEU A 691 -18.26 -25.93 -1.76
C LEU A 691 -18.53 -26.39 -0.32
N TYR A 692 -18.97 -27.64 -0.13
CA TYR A 692 -19.28 -28.22 1.18
C TYR A 692 -18.41 -29.44 1.42
N ARG A 693 -17.60 -29.42 2.48
CA ARG A 693 -16.57 -30.44 2.79
C ARG A 693 -15.77 -30.85 1.54
N TYR A 694 -15.41 -29.86 0.73
CA TYR A 694 -14.74 -30.07 -0.53
C TYR A 694 -13.28 -30.44 -0.31
N PHE A 695 -12.87 -31.60 -0.83
CA PHE A 695 -11.50 -32.08 -0.76
C PHE A 695 -10.63 -31.41 -1.82
N MET A 696 -9.73 -30.53 -1.37
CA MET A 696 -8.85 -29.78 -2.27
C MET A 696 -7.75 -30.63 -2.93
N ASN A 697 -7.45 -31.80 -2.35
CA ASN A 697 -6.25 -32.59 -2.63
C ASN A 697 -4.94 -31.77 -2.50
N ASP A 698 -4.94 -30.80 -1.59
CA ASP A 698 -3.79 -29.95 -1.26
C ASP A 698 -3.26 -30.30 0.12
N ILE A 699 -1.93 -30.38 0.22
CA ILE A 699 -1.22 -30.60 1.49
C ILE A 699 -0.69 -29.25 1.97
N VAL A 700 -1.07 -28.89 3.19
CA VAL A 700 -0.55 -27.71 3.90
C VAL A 700 0.28 -28.15 5.10
N ARG A 701 1.34 -27.42 5.38
CA ARG A 701 2.17 -27.59 6.57
C ARG A 701 1.87 -26.50 7.57
N VAL A 702 1.80 -26.88 8.85
CA VAL A 702 1.75 -25.91 9.95
C VAL A 702 3.16 -25.39 10.22
N ASN A 703 3.33 -24.08 10.16
CA ASN A 703 4.62 -23.43 10.37
C ASN A 703 4.47 -22.31 11.41
N GLY A 704 4.39 -22.73 12.68
CA GLY A 704 4.19 -21.86 13.82
C GLY A 704 2.74 -21.40 14.01
N PHE A 705 2.57 -20.52 15.01
CA PHE A 705 1.26 -20.04 15.45
C PHE A 705 1.29 -18.53 15.63
N LEU A 706 0.22 -17.85 15.19
CA LEU A 706 -0.06 -16.49 15.61
C LEU A 706 -1.19 -16.50 16.63
N ARG A 707 -0.84 -16.18 17.88
CA ARG A 707 -1.72 -16.35 19.05
C ARG A 707 -2.10 -17.83 19.23
N ARG A 708 -3.36 -18.21 19.05
CA ARG A 708 -3.83 -19.60 19.13
C ARG A 708 -4.16 -20.18 17.76
N THR A 709 -3.92 -19.46 16.68
CA THR A 709 -4.23 -19.90 15.31
C THR A 709 -2.96 -20.38 14.61
N PRO A 710 -2.96 -21.61 14.04
CA PRO A 710 -1.83 -22.11 13.25
C PRO A 710 -1.64 -21.27 11.99
N LEU A 711 -0.38 -21.09 11.59
CA LEU A 711 -0.01 -20.52 10.31
C LEU A 711 0.15 -21.65 9.31
N LEU A 712 -0.49 -21.51 8.15
CA LEU A 712 -0.51 -22.54 7.12
C LEU A 712 0.35 -22.11 5.94
N GLU A 713 1.17 -23.04 5.47
CA GLU A 713 2.01 -22.91 4.28
C GLU A 713 1.63 -24.01 3.29
N PHE A 714 1.51 -23.67 2.01
CA PHE A 714 1.28 -24.68 0.98
C PHE A 714 2.55 -25.52 0.81
N ALA A 715 2.43 -26.84 0.98
CA ALA A 715 3.53 -27.77 0.79
C ALA A 715 3.55 -28.29 -0.66
N GLN A 716 2.51 -29.03 -1.04
CA GLN A 716 2.41 -29.66 -2.37
C GLN A 716 0.98 -30.11 -2.67
N LYS A 717 0.74 -30.53 -3.92
CA LYS A 717 -0.43 -31.33 -4.29
C LYS A 717 -0.33 -32.74 -3.69
N GLY A 718 -1.48 -33.35 -3.41
CA GLY A 718 -1.56 -34.76 -3.02
C GLY A 718 -1.18 -35.73 -4.14
N LYS A 719 -1.29 -37.04 -3.86
CA LYS A 719 -0.98 -38.09 -4.83
C LYS A 719 -1.84 -37.99 -6.10
N GLY A 720 -1.26 -38.36 -7.23
CA GLY A 720 -1.92 -38.38 -8.54
C GLY A 720 -2.02 -37.03 -9.26
N VAL A 721 -1.39 -35.97 -8.72
CA VAL A 721 -1.37 -34.63 -9.35
C VAL A 721 -0.01 -33.97 -9.14
N THR A 722 0.54 -33.36 -10.18
CA THR A 722 1.79 -32.56 -10.09
C THR A 722 1.58 -31.18 -10.70
N SER A 723 2.42 -30.22 -10.31
CA SER A 723 2.49 -28.94 -11.00
C SER A 723 3.88 -28.34 -10.93
N ILE A 724 4.35 -27.81 -12.05
CA ILE A 724 5.64 -27.13 -12.18
C ILE A 724 5.42 -25.61 -12.25
N THR A 725 4.56 -25.14 -13.15
CA THR A 725 4.31 -23.71 -13.40
C THR A 725 2.85 -23.30 -13.17
N GLY A 726 2.08 -24.14 -12.47
CA GLY A 726 0.69 -23.91 -12.10
C GLY A 726 -0.34 -24.66 -12.96
N GLU A 727 0.09 -25.59 -13.82
CA GLU A 727 -0.76 -26.33 -14.76
C GLU A 727 -1.58 -27.50 -14.18
N LYS A 728 -1.22 -28.00 -13.00
CA LYS A 728 -1.92 -29.09 -12.30
C LYS A 728 -2.22 -30.30 -13.21
N LEU A 729 -1.17 -31.03 -13.60
CA LEU A 729 -1.32 -32.25 -14.39
C LEU A 729 -1.84 -33.39 -13.52
N TYR A 730 -2.87 -34.13 -13.99
CA TYR A 730 -3.47 -35.26 -13.26
C TYR A 730 -3.08 -36.61 -13.86
N GLU A 731 -2.99 -37.65 -13.03
CA GLU A 731 -2.71 -39.03 -13.43
C GLU A 731 -3.68 -39.54 -14.51
N SER A 732 -4.97 -39.22 -14.38
CA SER A 732 -6.00 -39.58 -15.37
C SER A 732 -5.76 -38.95 -16.73
N GLN A 733 -5.24 -37.71 -16.78
CA GLN A 733 -4.90 -37.03 -18.03
C GLN A 733 -3.67 -37.68 -18.68
N VAL A 734 -2.67 -38.04 -17.89
CA VAL A 734 -1.48 -38.76 -18.36
C VAL A 734 -1.87 -40.11 -18.94
N ARG A 735 -2.67 -40.89 -18.20
CA ARG A 735 -3.17 -42.18 -18.67
C ARG A 735 -3.94 -42.05 -19.98
N CYS A 736 -4.88 -41.09 -20.05
CA CYS A 736 -5.66 -40.85 -21.25
C CYS A 736 -4.79 -40.45 -22.46
N ALA A 737 -3.77 -39.61 -22.25
CA ALA A 737 -2.84 -39.23 -23.32
C ALA A 737 -1.98 -40.40 -23.81
N ILE A 738 -1.61 -41.32 -22.91
CA ILE A 738 -0.87 -42.54 -23.28
C ILE A 738 -1.79 -43.52 -24.01
N GLU A 739 -3.01 -43.76 -23.53
CA GLU A 739 -4.01 -44.61 -24.21
C GLU A 739 -4.29 -44.09 -25.64
N GLN A 740 -4.40 -42.76 -25.81
CA GLN A 740 -4.53 -42.15 -27.14
C GLN A 740 -3.29 -42.39 -28.02
N ALA A 741 -2.08 -42.31 -27.44
CA ALA A 741 -0.84 -42.59 -28.17
C ALA A 741 -0.70 -44.06 -28.56
N GLU A 742 -1.04 -44.99 -27.66
CA GLU A 742 -1.08 -46.44 -27.91
C GLU A 742 -1.99 -46.74 -29.10
N ALA A 743 -3.20 -46.18 -29.11
CA ALA A 743 -4.16 -46.33 -30.21
C ALA A 743 -3.66 -45.71 -31.53
N ALA A 744 -3.05 -44.53 -31.48
CA ALA A 744 -2.60 -43.81 -32.69
C ALA A 744 -1.35 -44.43 -33.34
N TYR A 745 -0.47 -45.03 -32.55
CA TYR A 745 0.80 -45.59 -33.02
C TYR A 745 0.87 -47.11 -32.95
N ASN A 746 -0.21 -47.77 -32.51
CA ASN A 746 -0.36 -49.22 -32.43
C ASN A 746 0.81 -49.90 -31.68
N PHE A 747 1.10 -49.40 -30.48
CA PHE A 747 2.08 -49.99 -29.55
C PHE A 747 1.44 -50.23 -28.18
N SER A 748 2.10 -51.02 -27.34
CA SER A 748 1.66 -51.29 -25.96
C SER A 748 2.68 -50.74 -24.97
N CYS A 749 2.18 -50.06 -23.93
CA CYS A 749 2.94 -49.48 -22.84
C CYS A 749 2.45 -50.06 -21.49
N PRO A 750 2.94 -51.23 -21.08
CA PRO A 750 2.51 -51.83 -19.82
C PRO A 750 3.13 -51.15 -18.59
N PHE A 751 4.16 -50.31 -18.78
CA PHE A 751 4.75 -49.54 -17.69
C PHE A 751 5.24 -48.17 -18.16
N TYR A 752 4.84 -47.14 -17.41
CA TYR A 752 5.34 -45.80 -17.58
C TYR A 752 5.38 -45.05 -16.25
N LEU A 753 6.26 -44.05 -16.18
CA LEU A 753 6.33 -43.07 -15.11
C LEU A 753 6.47 -41.68 -15.72
N MET A 754 5.57 -40.77 -15.37
CA MET A 754 5.64 -39.35 -15.68
C MET A 754 6.23 -38.60 -14.49
N LEU A 755 7.37 -37.94 -14.72
CA LEU A 755 8.10 -37.20 -13.71
C LEU A 755 8.04 -35.71 -13.98
N ALA A 756 7.59 -34.94 -13.00
CA ALA A 756 7.69 -33.48 -13.03
C ALA A 756 9.13 -33.05 -12.68
N ASP A 757 9.88 -32.57 -13.67
CA ASP A 757 11.25 -32.04 -13.52
C ASP A 757 11.18 -30.51 -13.34
N GLU A 758 11.08 -30.09 -12.08
CA GLU A 758 10.98 -28.68 -11.70
C GLU A 758 12.22 -27.87 -12.11
N GLU A 759 13.39 -28.50 -12.10
CA GLU A 759 14.69 -27.88 -12.43
C GLU A 759 14.76 -27.48 -13.90
N HIS A 760 14.36 -28.36 -14.79
CA HIS A 760 14.38 -28.12 -16.23
C HIS A 760 13.05 -27.57 -16.77
N THR A 761 12.08 -27.32 -15.89
CA THR A 761 10.72 -26.86 -16.22
C THR A 761 10.05 -27.73 -17.29
N ARG A 762 10.15 -29.06 -17.17
CA ARG A 762 9.62 -30.02 -18.16
C ARG A 762 9.07 -31.29 -17.50
N TYR A 763 8.29 -32.04 -18.27
CA TYR A 763 7.87 -33.39 -17.90
C TYR A 763 8.76 -34.43 -18.60
N LEU A 764 9.15 -35.46 -17.85
CA LEU A 764 9.88 -36.63 -18.36
C LEU A 764 8.97 -37.85 -18.32
N LEU A 765 8.66 -38.43 -19.47
CA LEU A 765 7.92 -39.69 -19.55
C LEU A 765 8.91 -40.84 -19.73
N LEU A 766 9.09 -41.63 -18.68
CA LEU A 766 9.78 -42.90 -18.76
C LEU A 766 8.81 -43.95 -19.28
N LEU A 767 9.14 -44.60 -20.39
CA LEU A 767 8.25 -45.50 -21.10
C LEU A 767 8.96 -46.83 -21.34
N GLU A 768 8.47 -47.94 -20.79
CA GLU A 768 9.01 -49.26 -21.11
C GLU A 768 8.57 -49.70 -22.51
N VAL A 769 9.56 -50.16 -23.28
CA VAL A 769 9.39 -50.50 -24.69
C VAL A 769 9.60 -52.00 -24.91
N PHE A 770 8.70 -52.64 -25.64
CA PHE A 770 8.71 -54.09 -25.90
C PHE A 770 9.25 -54.49 -27.28
N ASP A 771 9.35 -53.54 -28.22
CA ASP A 771 9.73 -53.83 -29.61
C ASP A 771 10.73 -52.81 -30.16
N GLU A 772 11.71 -53.22 -30.96
CA GLU A 772 12.64 -52.30 -31.66
C GLU A 772 11.93 -51.43 -32.71
N ALA A 773 10.70 -51.80 -33.11
CA ALA A 773 9.86 -51.04 -34.02
C ALA A 773 9.17 -49.80 -33.38
N THR A 774 9.48 -49.50 -32.11
CA THR A 774 8.82 -48.42 -31.38
C THR A 774 9.23 -47.06 -31.94
N GLN A 775 8.22 -46.24 -32.26
CA GLN A 775 8.42 -44.94 -32.90
C GLN A 775 9.45 -44.09 -32.16
N SER A 776 10.21 -43.28 -32.90
CA SER A 776 11.15 -42.31 -32.34
C SER A 776 10.56 -41.59 -31.13
N ALA A 777 11.27 -41.59 -30.00
CA ALA A 777 10.88 -40.90 -28.77
C ALA A 777 10.44 -39.44 -29.01
N SER A 778 11.00 -38.78 -30.03
CA SER A 778 10.62 -37.43 -30.45
C SER A 778 9.18 -37.34 -31.01
N LYS A 779 8.73 -38.36 -31.75
CA LYS A 779 7.35 -38.43 -32.27
C LYS A 779 6.34 -38.66 -31.15
N LEU A 780 6.60 -39.64 -30.28
CA LEU A 780 5.77 -39.90 -29.09
C LEU A 780 5.71 -38.69 -28.17
N SER A 781 6.86 -38.05 -27.92
CA SER A 781 6.96 -36.78 -27.20
C SER A 781 6.01 -35.74 -27.78
N LYS A 782 6.04 -35.52 -29.11
CA LYS A 782 5.19 -34.50 -29.75
C LYS A 782 3.70 -34.82 -29.59
N TYR A 783 3.33 -36.08 -29.80
CA TYR A 783 1.93 -36.50 -29.76
C TYR A 783 1.35 -36.40 -28.34
N ILE A 784 2.06 -36.95 -27.35
CA ILE A 784 1.63 -36.92 -25.95
C ILE A 784 1.61 -35.48 -25.43
N ASP A 785 2.61 -34.64 -25.77
CA ASP A 785 2.62 -33.21 -25.39
C ASP A 785 1.39 -32.46 -25.93
N ASN A 786 0.98 -32.76 -27.18
CA ASN A 786 -0.22 -32.17 -27.78
C ASN A 786 -1.51 -32.69 -27.12
N SER A 787 -1.64 -34.00 -26.93
CA SER A 787 -2.81 -34.62 -26.28
C SER A 787 -3.00 -34.09 -24.86
N LEU A 788 -1.92 -33.96 -24.08
CA LEU A 788 -1.96 -33.31 -22.76
C LEU A 788 -2.41 -31.86 -22.84
N GLY A 789 -1.99 -31.12 -23.88
CA GLY A 789 -2.47 -29.78 -24.14
C GLY A 789 -3.97 -29.70 -24.44
N GLU A 790 -4.52 -30.71 -25.12
CA GLU A 790 -5.96 -30.81 -25.37
C GLU A 790 -6.75 -31.10 -24.09
N LEU A 791 -6.26 -32.04 -23.28
CA LEU A 791 -6.87 -32.47 -22.03
C LEU A 791 -6.72 -31.45 -20.88
N ASN A 792 -5.70 -30.59 -20.91
CA ASN A 792 -5.45 -29.63 -19.85
C ASN A 792 -5.16 -28.23 -20.41
N ILE A 793 -6.15 -27.34 -20.24
CA ILE A 793 -6.08 -25.93 -20.66
C ILE A 793 -4.90 -25.19 -20.03
N GLU A 794 -4.61 -25.42 -18.75
CA GLU A 794 -3.50 -24.75 -18.06
C GLU A 794 -2.17 -25.31 -18.61
N TYR A 795 -2.05 -26.62 -18.87
CA TYR A 795 -0.86 -27.23 -19.49
C TYR A 795 -0.54 -26.60 -20.85
N ARG A 796 -1.54 -26.53 -21.73
CA ARG A 796 -1.43 -25.86 -23.04
C ARG A 796 -1.03 -24.40 -22.91
N GLU A 797 -1.64 -23.67 -21.98
CA GLU A 797 -1.28 -22.27 -21.73
C GLU A 797 0.20 -22.15 -21.32
N LYS A 798 0.68 -23.01 -20.40
CA LYS A 798 2.09 -22.98 -19.96
C LYS A 798 3.05 -23.43 -21.06
N ARG A 799 2.68 -24.37 -21.92
CA ARG A 799 3.46 -24.78 -23.11
C ARG A 799 3.55 -23.67 -24.15
N ASN A 800 2.42 -23.07 -24.53
CA ASN A 800 2.35 -21.99 -25.51
C ASN A 800 3.12 -20.75 -25.03
N SER A 801 3.11 -20.50 -23.72
CA SER A 801 3.88 -19.40 -23.12
C SER A 801 5.39 -19.59 -23.08
N GLY A 802 5.88 -20.81 -23.33
CA GLY A 802 7.28 -21.19 -23.16
C GLY A 802 7.74 -21.39 -21.71
N ARG A 803 6.84 -21.23 -20.73
CA ARG A 803 7.11 -21.44 -19.29
C ARG A 803 7.28 -22.90 -18.93
N LEU A 804 6.57 -23.78 -19.63
CA LEU A 804 6.76 -25.22 -19.56
C LEU A 804 7.46 -25.64 -20.86
N LYS A 805 8.64 -26.27 -20.75
CA LYS A 805 9.37 -26.79 -21.90
C LYS A 805 8.70 -28.06 -22.44
N ARG A 806 9.10 -28.47 -23.63
CA ARG A 806 8.55 -29.64 -24.31
C ARG A 806 8.77 -30.91 -23.48
N LEU A 807 7.74 -31.76 -23.42
CA LEU A 807 7.82 -33.08 -22.81
C LEU A 807 8.91 -33.92 -23.47
N GLU A 808 9.72 -34.60 -22.67
CA GLU A 808 10.73 -35.54 -23.14
C GLU A 808 10.27 -36.97 -22.84
N VAL A 809 10.35 -37.85 -23.85
CA VAL A 809 10.09 -39.27 -23.68
C VAL A 809 11.44 -39.97 -23.63
N LEU A 810 11.65 -40.81 -22.62
CA LEU A 810 12.82 -41.64 -22.44
C LEU A 810 12.38 -43.10 -22.47
N HIS A 811 12.95 -43.88 -23.38
CA HIS A 811 12.65 -45.30 -23.47
C HIS A 811 13.42 -46.08 -22.41
N LEU A 812 12.72 -47.00 -21.75
CA LEU A 812 13.28 -47.93 -20.78
C LEU A 812 13.41 -49.33 -21.40
N LYS A 813 14.45 -50.05 -20.99
CA LYS A 813 14.70 -51.46 -21.30
C LYS A 813 13.58 -52.33 -20.75
N GLN A 814 13.28 -53.41 -21.46
CA GLN A 814 12.35 -54.43 -20.97
C GLN A 814 12.79 -54.98 -19.60
N GLY A 815 11.84 -55.18 -18.70
CA GLY A 815 12.08 -55.59 -17.31
C GLY A 815 12.22 -54.44 -16.31
N SER A 816 12.07 -53.19 -16.77
CA SER A 816 12.12 -52.01 -15.90
C SER A 816 10.96 -51.97 -14.91
N ALA A 817 9.75 -52.37 -15.32
CA ALA A 817 8.58 -52.49 -14.46
C ALA A 817 8.82 -53.44 -13.28
N ASP A 818 9.41 -54.60 -13.56
CA ASP A 818 9.73 -55.61 -12.56
C ASP A 818 10.81 -55.11 -11.60
N ALA A 819 11.85 -54.47 -12.13
CA ALA A 819 12.89 -53.85 -11.31
C ALA A 819 12.32 -52.76 -10.39
N TYR A 820 11.41 -51.92 -10.90
CA TYR A 820 10.72 -50.90 -10.12
C TYR A 820 9.84 -51.53 -9.03
N LYS A 821 9.06 -52.56 -9.38
CA LYS A 821 8.23 -53.31 -8.42
C LYS A 821 9.09 -53.91 -7.31
N GLN A 822 10.17 -54.61 -7.63
CA GLN A 822 11.09 -55.20 -6.65
C GLN A 822 11.72 -54.14 -5.74
N HIS A 823 12.08 -52.99 -6.29
CA HIS A 823 12.57 -51.86 -5.51
C HIS A 823 11.54 -51.41 -4.46
N CYS A 824 10.28 -51.23 -4.85
CA CYS A 824 9.21 -50.84 -3.93
C CYS A 824 8.93 -51.90 -2.84
N LEU A 825 8.95 -53.19 -3.20
CA LEU A 825 8.77 -54.29 -2.24
C LEU A 825 9.93 -54.33 -1.23
N GLY A 826 11.17 -54.10 -1.69
CA GLY A 826 12.36 -54.02 -0.85
C GLY A 826 12.31 -52.90 0.21
N LYS A 827 11.46 -51.87 0.01
CA LYS A 827 11.20 -50.81 1.00
C LYS A 827 10.03 -51.10 1.94
N GLY A 828 9.54 -52.34 1.96
CA GLY A 828 8.48 -52.77 2.88
C GLY A 828 7.06 -52.59 2.37
N MET A 829 6.87 -52.27 1.08
CA MET A 829 5.54 -52.28 0.46
C MET A 829 5.06 -53.72 0.31
N ARG A 830 3.83 -54.03 0.75
CA ARG A 830 3.27 -55.38 0.61
C ARG A 830 2.86 -55.63 -0.84
N GLU A 831 3.15 -56.82 -1.34
CA GLU A 831 2.90 -57.17 -2.75
C GLU A 831 1.44 -57.01 -3.17
N GLY A 832 0.49 -57.42 -2.33
CA GLY A 832 -0.95 -57.25 -2.59
C GLY A 832 -1.45 -55.79 -2.57
N GLN A 833 -0.61 -54.83 -2.21
CA GLN A 833 -0.91 -53.39 -2.18
C GLN A 833 -0.08 -52.59 -3.18
N PHE A 834 0.79 -53.24 -3.96
CA PHE A 834 1.61 -52.56 -4.95
C PHE A 834 0.73 -51.98 -6.06
N LYS A 835 0.76 -50.66 -6.20
CA LYS A 835 0.15 -49.93 -7.31
C LYS A 835 1.17 -48.91 -7.81
N VAL A 836 1.43 -48.93 -9.11
CA VAL A 836 2.28 -47.91 -9.75
C VAL A 836 1.55 -46.58 -9.66
N LEU A 837 2.22 -45.58 -9.07
CA LEU A 837 1.84 -44.17 -9.15
C LEU A 837 2.45 -43.62 -10.44
N PRO A 838 1.67 -43.45 -11.52
CA PRO A 838 2.22 -43.13 -12.84
C PRO A 838 2.66 -41.67 -12.97
N LEU A 839 2.34 -40.80 -12.00
CA LEU A 839 2.66 -39.38 -12.01
C LEU A 839 3.21 -38.96 -10.64
N MET A 840 4.42 -38.39 -10.62
CA MET A 840 5.07 -37.89 -9.41
C MET A 840 6.11 -36.80 -9.70
N TYR A 841 6.60 -36.13 -8.65
CA TYR A 841 7.74 -35.24 -8.79
C TYR A 841 9.03 -36.05 -8.96
N LYS A 842 9.96 -35.58 -9.82
CA LYS A 842 11.24 -36.26 -10.06
C LYS A 842 12.06 -36.48 -8.77
N LYS A 843 11.98 -35.54 -7.82
CA LYS A 843 12.65 -35.62 -6.51
C LYS A 843 12.08 -36.70 -5.58
N ASP A 844 10.83 -37.11 -5.82
CA ASP A 844 10.15 -38.15 -5.04
C ASP A 844 10.42 -39.55 -5.63
N LEU A 845 11.02 -39.62 -6.83
CA LEU A 845 11.40 -40.89 -7.45
C LEU A 845 12.66 -41.44 -6.79
N ASP A 846 12.44 -42.42 -5.93
CA ASP A 846 13.47 -43.19 -5.27
C ASP A 846 13.82 -44.44 -6.10
N PHE A 847 14.10 -44.28 -7.40
CA PHE A 847 14.46 -45.38 -8.30
C PHE A 847 15.48 -44.90 -9.34
N THR A 848 16.61 -45.60 -9.46
CA THR A 848 17.70 -45.24 -10.38
C THR A 848 17.40 -45.72 -11.80
N TYR A 849 16.49 -45.03 -12.48
CA TYR A 849 16.05 -45.38 -13.83
C TYR A 849 17.14 -45.22 -14.90
N GLN A 850 18.23 -44.49 -14.63
CA GLN A 850 19.29 -44.21 -15.62
C GLN A 850 19.97 -45.49 -16.15
N HIS A 851 20.10 -46.53 -15.32
CA HIS A 851 20.67 -47.83 -15.75
C HIS A 851 19.77 -48.61 -16.72
N TRP A 852 18.50 -48.22 -16.76
CA TRP A 852 17.44 -48.85 -17.53
C TRP A 852 17.09 -48.07 -18.78
N LEU A 853 17.72 -46.93 -19.06
CA LEU A 853 17.51 -46.20 -20.32
C LEU A 853 17.99 -47.03 -21.50
N LEU A 854 17.19 -47.10 -22.57
CA LEU A 854 17.64 -47.54 -23.89
C LEU A 854 18.60 -46.49 -24.45
N GLU A 855 19.75 -46.92 -24.98
CA GLU A 855 20.73 -46.04 -25.63
C GLU A 855 20.21 -45.43 -26.95
#